data_AF-A0AA40KAI0-F1
#
_entry.id   AF-A0AA40KAI0-F1
#
_cell.length_a   1.000
_cell.length_b   1.000
_cell.length_c   1.000
_cell.angle_alpha   90.00
_cell.angle_beta   90.00
_cell.angle_gamma   90.00
#
_symmetry.space_group_name_H-M   'P 1'
#
loop_
_entity.id
_entity.type
_entity.pdbx_description
1 polymer ?
#
loop_
_entity_poly.entity_id
_entity_poly.type
_entity_poly.pdbx_seq_one_letter_code
_entity_poly.pdbx_strand_id
1 'polypeptide(L)'
;MGNSVVPAVDKISAREFADCLSRYPACIEAISVSKGAKDGQKTLAELDEYRYGEVIDVFGSTTAKETMGIDDVKTLVEWKLRHGKFRPTLMKLVSSNDPDFVQETVQKAVKIYREKTDISAALKILTELKGIGPATASLLLSIHDAENVIFFADEAFYWLCCGGSKGPIKYNLKEYLALSEQAQALGKRLGVKAVEVERVAFALLRGESDNHAASKPPETKPADEEKKKKGPAPAKRKALGDNSDAKQPLRRRPAGPDPMITMGQPRRSRQSATLSSEPIQLSPRFAALKQDLIAGREDALTSSWNRLLDALQEEIRLVSALNSDIIPTIDYSDISNPSRADAFRCDLRIRGVAVIRGVIPRATALAWQDETTAYLHSNAHTSPSPLDAIFWSPAQIKARAHPNILSAQRFAMTTWAPSSGFSTCSPLSYADKLRLPTSSPKPRQPPSNTAHIDNGSVERWEPEGYGHAGTYHHILTGVFEQHDPWSSSARTRAAPDLYRGAGSCSIFRAFNGLLALGGTPASALRVCPLDLRLATAYVLLRPFFGDGDGSLVRPPTALLHGALPSYAQAVAPAWHPHLELARTLVGVPRLEPGDYVVWHPDAIHCFDDSVLPGAGPGAGVGMYLPAVPVTQTNALYLCRQRKAFLMGQMGPDFFGGGRGETCHAGRPGVGDVSEAGGEDGLRAMGLLPFDEEEAGDDDERAVLAMANEILFPGLYDDW
;
A
#
# COMPACT_ATOMS: atom_id res chain seq x y z
N MET A 1 9.81 -35.87 -27.21
CA MET A 1 11.28 -35.88 -26.95
C MET A 1 11.64 -34.46 -26.52
N GLY A 2 12.21 -34.14 -25.36
CA GLY A 2 12.13 -34.71 -24.02
C GLY A 2 11.97 -33.52 -23.06
N ASN A 3 11.44 -33.72 -21.85
CA ASN A 3 11.51 -32.69 -20.81
C ASN A 3 13.00 -32.36 -20.59
N SER A 4 13.43 -31.15 -20.93
CA SER A 4 14.76 -30.66 -20.58
C SER A 4 14.79 -30.51 -19.07
N VAL A 5 15.47 -31.43 -18.41
CA VAL A 5 15.85 -31.32 -17.01
C VAL A 5 17.16 -30.54 -17.01
N VAL A 6 17.23 -29.42 -16.30
CA VAL A 6 18.48 -28.68 -16.11
C VAL A 6 19.57 -29.69 -15.69
N PRO A 7 20.64 -29.85 -16.47
CA PRO A 7 21.61 -30.90 -16.24
C PRO A 7 22.30 -30.69 -14.90
N ALA A 8 22.35 -31.74 -14.09
CA ALA A 8 23.04 -31.70 -12.82
C ALA A 8 24.55 -31.45 -13.04
N VAL A 9 25.14 -30.60 -12.20
CA VAL A 9 26.52 -30.10 -12.34
C VAL A 9 27.56 -31.22 -12.34
N ASP A 10 27.30 -32.29 -11.60
CA ASP A 10 28.13 -33.49 -11.52
C ASP A 10 28.02 -34.39 -12.77
N LYS A 11 26.95 -34.21 -13.56
CA LYS A 11 26.60 -35.08 -14.71
C LYS A 11 26.79 -34.43 -16.07
N ILE A 12 26.85 -33.10 -16.15
CA ILE A 12 27.04 -32.40 -17.43
C ILE A 12 28.38 -32.78 -18.07
N SER A 13 28.33 -33.20 -19.34
CA SER A 13 29.50 -33.54 -20.15
C SER A 13 30.14 -32.30 -20.78
N ALA A 14 31.41 -32.39 -21.19
CA ALA A 14 32.10 -31.28 -21.88
C ALA A 14 31.40 -30.86 -23.18
N ARG A 15 30.78 -31.83 -23.89
CA ARG A 15 30.00 -31.57 -25.10
C ARG A 15 28.72 -30.78 -24.79
N GLU A 16 27.94 -31.23 -23.81
CA GLU A 16 26.72 -30.52 -23.40
C GLU A 16 27.04 -29.12 -22.87
N PHE A 17 28.15 -28.97 -22.13
CA PHE A 17 28.63 -27.67 -21.66
C PHE A 17 28.93 -26.73 -22.84
N ALA A 18 29.69 -27.18 -23.85
CA ALA A 18 29.98 -26.41 -25.06
C ALA A 18 28.70 -26.05 -25.84
N ASP A 19 27.75 -26.97 -25.94
CA ASP A 19 26.44 -26.72 -26.57
C ASP A 19 25.59 -25.72 -25.78
N CYS A 20 25.70 -25.65 -24.45
CA CYS A 20 25.07 -24.61 -23.64
C CYS A 20 25.76 -23.25 -23.84
N LEU A 21 27.09 -23.25 -23.84
CA LEU A 21 27.88 -22.03 -23.98
C LEU A 21 27.63 -21.35 -25.33
N SER A 22 27.50 -22.12 -26.41
CA SER A 22 27.23 -21.58 -27.76
C SER A 22 25.87 -20.90 -27.89
N ARG A 23 24.91 -21.19 -26.99
CA ARG A 23 23.58 -20.54 -26.95
C ARG A 23 23.59 -19.19 -26.25
N TYR A 24 24.60 -18.90 -25.42
CA TYR A 24 24.64 -17.68 -24.62
C TYR A 24 24.51 -16.38 -25.43
N PRO A 25 25.23 -16.18 -26.56
CA PRO A 25 25.11 -14.94 -27.34
C PRO A 25 23.69 -14.70 -27.85
N ALA A 26 22.99 -15.75 -28.30
CA ALA A 26 21.60 -15.66 -28.75
C ALA A 26 20.65 -15.30 -27.59
N CYS A 27 20.90 -15.81 -26.38
CA CYS A 27 20.13 -15.44 -25.19
C CYS A 27 20.31 -13.95 -24.83
N ILE A 28 21.54 -13.44 -24.88
CA ILE A 28 21.82 -12.02 -24.60
C ILE A 28 21.16 -11.13 -25.65
N GLU A 29 21.25 -11.47 -26.93
CA GLU A 29 20.64 -10.71 -28.01
C GLU A 29 19.11 -10.63 -27.85
N ALA A 30 18.46 -11.77 -27.58
CA ALA A 30 17.01 -11.82 -27.35
C ALA A 30 16.58 -10.92 -26.17
N ILE A 31 17.32 -10.93 -25.06
CA ILE A 31 17.03 -10.10 -23.89
C ILE A 31 17.33 -8.62 -24.18
N SER A 32 18.41 -8.34 -24.93
CA SER A 32 18.79 -6.98 -25.34
C SER A 32 17.68 -6.33 -26.16
N VAL A 33 17.13 -7.04 -27.14
CA VAL A 33 15.99 -6.60 -27.95
C VAL A 33 14.73 -6.43 -27.10
N SER A 34 14.41 -7.40 -26.24
CA SER A 34 13.21 -7.36 -25.40
C SER A 34 13.22 -6.19 -24.41
N LYS A 35 14.38 -5.87 -23.81
CA LYS A 35 14.50 -4.79 -22.83
C LYS A 35 14.60 -3.41 -23.48
N GLY A 36 15.09 -3.33 -24.72
CA GLY A 36 15.38 -2.07 -25.39
C GLY A 36 16.41 -1.20 -24.65
N ALA A 37 16.77 -0.06 -25.22
CA ALA A 37 17.59 0.96 -24.57
C ALA A 37 16.99 2.35 -24.81
N LYS A 38 17.13 3.26 -23.85
CA LYS A 38 16.74 4.67 -24.01
C LYS A 38 17.81 5.41 -24.81
N ASP A 39 17.45 6.55 -25.41
CA ASP A 39 18.41 7.39 -26.15
C ASP A 39 19.63 7.73 -25.28
N GLY A 40 20.82 7.38 -25.77
CA GLY A 40 22.10 7.60 -25.09
C GLY A 40 22.52 6.52 -24.09
N GLN A 41 21.72 5.46 -23.89
CA GLN A 41 22.07 4.31 -23.04
C GLN A 41 22.58 3.13 -23.88
N LYS A 42 23.61 2.43 -23.40
CA LYS A 42 24.09 1.18 -24.01
C LYS A 42 23.01 0.09 -23.93
N THR A 43 22.92 -0.78 -24.92
CA THR A 43 22.11 -2.01 -24.95
C THR A 43 22.71 -3.11 -24.07
N LEU A 44 21.95 -4.19 -23.81
CA LEU A 44 22.47 -5.25 -22.93
C LEU A 44 23.64 -5.95 -23.64
N ALA A 45 23.53 -6.14 -24.95
CA ALA A 45 24.57 -6.71 -25.80
C ALA A 45 25.87 -5.87 -25.76
N GLU A 46 25.79 -4.55 -25.90
CA GLU A 46 26.96 -3.66 -25.82
C GLU A 46 27.61 -3.68 -24.42
N LEU A 47 26.79 -3.75 -23.36
CA LEU A 47 27.32 -3.88 -22.00
C LEU A 47 27.97 -5.26 -21.77
N ASP A 48 27.46 -6.31 -22.42
CA ASP A 48 27.97 -7.67 -22.32
C ASP A 48 29.31 -7.83 -23.05
N GLU A 49 29.42 -7.23 -24.23
CA GLU A 49 30.67 -7.09 -24.97
C GLU A 49 31.71 -6.30 -24.16
N TYR A 50 31.28 -5.21 -23.50
CA TYR A 50 32.16 -4.48 -22.59
C TYR A 50 32.66 -5.37 -21.43
N ARG A 51 31.77 -6.13 -20.77
CA ARG A 51 32.14 -7.00 -19.64
C ARG A 51 33.11 -8.12 -20.04
N TYR A 52 32.84 -8.84 -21.12
CA TYR A 52 33.56 -10.07 -21.48
C TYR A 52 34.68 -9.86 -22.51
N GLY A 53 34.76 -8.67 -23.11
CA GLY A 53 35.80 -8.29 -24.08
C GLY A 53 36.59 -7.09 -23.60
N GLU A 54 36.07 -5.88 -23.85
CA GLU A 54 36.82 -4.62 -23.73
C GLU A 54 37.51 -4.45 -22.37
N VAL A 55 36.78 -4.66 -21.27
CA VAL A 55 37.29 -4.39 -19.92
C VAL A 55 38.30 -5.45 -19.44
N ILE A 56 38.20 -6.69 -19.95
CA ILE A 56 39.15 -7.78 -19.64
C ILE A 56 40.46 -7.54 -20.40
N ASP A 57 40.40 -7.08 -21.64
CA ASP A 57 41.60 -6.74 -22.43
C ASP A 57 42.40 -5.60 -21.77
N VAL A 58 41.70 -4.66 -21.13
CA VAL A 58 42.33 -3.53 -20.42
C VAL A 58 42.89 -3.94 -19.06
N PHE A 59 42.13 -4.66 -18.22
CA PHE A 59 42.46 -4.87 -16.80
C PHE A 59 42.82 -6.31 -16.40
N GLY A 60 42.56 -7.29 -17.27
CA GLY A 60 42.81 -8.71 -17.02
C GLY A 60 44.28 -9.10 -17.06
N SER A 61 45.13 -8.27 -17.69
CA SER A 61 46.58 -8.51 -17.73
C SER A 61 47.28 -8.19 -16.40
N THR A 62 48.26 -9.01 -16.04
CA THR A 62 49.15 -8.77 -14.88
C THR A 62 50.05 -7.54 -15.06
N THR A 63 50.20 -7.03 -16.29
CA THR A 63 50.98 -5.84 -16.63
C THR A 63 50.10 -4.63 -17.00
N ALA A 64 48.81 -4.64 -16.68
CA ALA A 64 47.92 -3.51 -16.94
C ALA A 64 48.49 -2.22 -16.32
N LYS A 65 48.62 -1.16 -17.14
CA LYS A 65 49.16 0.14 -16.72
C LYS A 65 48.11 1.03 -16.04
N GLU A 66 46.84 0.68 -16.20
CA GLU A 66 45.68 1.45 -15.74
C GLU A 66 44.93 0.68 -14.66
N THR A 67 44.39 1.41 -13.69
CA THR A 67 43.57 0.86 -12.61
C THR A 67 42.11 1.15 -12.92
N MET A 68 41.22 0.17 -12.69
CA MET A 68 39.78 0.32 -12.87
C MET A 68 39.25 1.52 -12.07
N GLY A 69 38.65 2.47 -12.78
CA GLY A 69 38.13 3.71 -12.22
C GLY A 69 36.63 3.64 -11.92
N ILE A 70 36.09 4.74 -11.38
CA ILE A 70 34.67 4.81 -11.02
C ILE A 70 33.71 4.62 -12.21
N ASP A 71 34.09 5.06 -13.41
CA ASP A 71 33.23 4.94 -14.60
C ASP A 71 33.21 3.51 -15.17
N ASP A 72 34.32 2.77 -15.04
CA ASP A 72 34.36 1.34 -15.34
C ASP A 72 33.45 0.57 -14.36
N VAL A 73 33.54 0.89 -13.06
CA VAL A 73 32.69 0.28 -12.02
C VAL A 73 31.20 0.59 -12.29
N LYS A 74 30.86 1.83 -12.66
CA LYS A 74 29.48 2.19 -13.03
C LYS A 74 28.99 1.39 -14.23
N THR A 75 29.81 1.22 -15.26
CA THR A 75 29.45 0.48 -16.47
C THR A 75 29.23 -1.01 -16.17
N LEU A 76 30.08 -1.61 -15.33
CA LEU A 76 29.91 -2.99 -14.86
C LEU A 76 28.67 -3.16 -13.98
N VAL A 77 28.34 -2.19 -13.14
CA VAL A 77 27.12 -2.20 -12.33
C VAL A 77 25.88 -2.02 -13.20
N GLU A 78 25.94 -1.17 -14.23
CA GLU A 78 24.87 -1.03 -15.23
C GLU A 78 24.63 -2.35 -15.97
N TRP A 79 25.69 -3.01 -16.43
CA TRP A 79 25.62 -4.35 -16.99
C TRP A 79 24.91 -5.29 -16.00
N LYS A 80 25.33 -5.32 -14.73
CA LYS A 80 24.75 -6.22 -13.71
C LYS A 80 23.26 -5.98 -13.50
N LEU A 81 22.84 -4.71 -13.45
CA LEU A 81 21.43 -4.34 -13.24
C LEU A 81 20.54 -4.71 -14.42
N ARG A 82 21.09 -4.72 -15.64
CA ARG A 82 20.37 -5.11 -16.84
C ARG A 82 20.49 -6.59 -17.16
N HIS A 83 21.54 -7.26 -16.69
CA HIS A 83 21.74 -8.70 -16.83
C HIS A 83 20.93 -9.49 -15.80
N GLY A 84 20.92 -9.03 -14.54
CA GLY A 84 20.27 -9.70 -13.41
C GLY A 84 19.03 -9.00 -12.85
N LYS A 85 18.84 -9.08 -11.54
CA LYS A 85 17.75 -8.41 -10.79
C LYS A 85 18.02 -6.89 -10.72
N PHE A 86 17.07 -6.10 -11.19
CA PHE A 86 17.14 -4.64 -11.16
C PHE A 86 17.07 -4.11 -9.71
N ARG A 87 17.94 -3.13 -9.38
CA ARG A 87 18.07 -2.50 -8.05
C ARG A 87 18.30 -0.99 -8.24
N PRO A 88 17.26 -0.15 -8.13
CA PRO A 88 17.30 1.25 -8.57
C PRO A 88 18.25 2.14 -7.75
N THR A 89 18.51 1.80 -6.49
CA THR A 89 19.38 2.58 -5.59
C THR A 89 20.87 2.27 -5.78
N LEU A 90 21.20 1.15 -6.42
CA LEU A 90 22.58 0.64 -6.51
C LEU A 90 23.49 1.60 -7.28
N MET A 91 23.04 2.09 -8.44
CA MET A 91 23.81 3.05 -9.25
C MET A 91 24.05 4.37 -8.51
N LYS A 92 23.07 4.84 -7.73
CA LYS A 92 23.20 6.07 -6.95
C LYS A 92 24.26 5.92 -5.85
N LEU A 93 24.25 4.78 -5.13
CA LEU A 93 25.24 4.49 -4.10
C LEU A 93 26.65 4.38 -4.68
N VAL A 94 26.80 3.64 -5.78
CA VAL A 94 28.09 3.48 -6.47
C VAL A 94 28.62 4.82 -6.97
N SER A 95 27.75 5.65 -7.56
CA SER A 95 28.12 6.99 -8.06
C SER A 95 28.45 7.99 -6.95
N SER A 96 28.12 7.69 -5.69
CA SER A 96 28.42 8.55 -4.53
C SER A 96 29.78 8.28 -3.89
N ASN A 97 30.52 7.27 -4.38
CA ASN A 97 31.88 7.04 -3.93
C ASN A 97 32.81 8.11 -4.53
N ASP A 98 33.84 8.43 -3.76
CA ASP A 98 34.94 9.28 -4.23
C ASP A 98 35.75 8.52 -5.31
N PRO A 99 36.04 9.12 -6.48
CA PRO A 99 36.72 8.43 -7.58
C PRO A 99 38.12 7.90 -7.20
N ASP A 100 38.91 8.68 -6.44
CA ASP A 100 40.26 8.27 -6.02
C ASP A 100 40.17 7.11 -5.04
N PHE A 101 39.22 7.18 -4.09
CA PHE A 101 38.95 6.09 -3.15
C PHE A 101 38.54 4.79 -3.85
N VAL A 102 37.73 4.85 -4.92
CA VAL A 102 37.37 3.67 -5.73
C VAL A 102 38.62 3.05 -6.34
N GLN A 103 39.44 3.87 -7.00
CA GLN A 103 40.66 3.40 -7.67
C GLN A 103 41.64 2.75 -6.68
N GLU A 104 41.89 3.39 -5.54
CA GLU A 104 42.77 2.87 -4.48
C GLU A 104 42.24 1.55 -3.90
N THR A 105 40.93 1.48 -3.64
CA THR A 105 40.30 0.29 -3.05
C THR A 105 40.37 -0.91 -4.00
N VAL A 106 40.07 -0.71 -5.28
CA VAL A 106 40.18 -1.77 -6.30
C VAL A 106 41.63 -2.21 -6.45
N GLN A 107 42.58 -1.28 -6.53
CA GLN A 107 44.01 -1.61 -6.64
C GLN A 107 44.50 -2.43 -5.44
N LYS A 108 44.11 -2.05 -4.22
CA LYS A 108 44.45 -2.76 -2.99
C LYS A 108 43.88 -4.18 -2.97
N ALA A 109 42.62 -4.35 -3.36
CA ALA A 109 41.98 -5.65 -3.43
C ALA A 109 42.66 -6.58 -4.45
N VAL A 110 42.93 -6.07 -5.66
CA VAL A 110 43.59 -6.83 -6.74
C VAL A 110 45.01 -7.20 -6.36
N LYS A 111 45.76 -6.30 -5.73
CA LYS A 111 47.12 -6.58 -5.24
C LYS A 111 47.11 -7.74 -4.24
N ILE A 112 46.24 -7.68 -3.23
CA ILE A 112 46.11 -8.74 -2.22
C ILE A 112 45.70 -10.07 -2.85
N TYR A 113 44.78 -10.03 -3.82
CA TYR A 113 44.39 -11.21 -4.57
C TYR A 113 45.57 -11.82 -5.33
N ARG A 114 46.33 -11.02 -6.08
CA ARG A 114 47.47 -11.51 -6.87
C ARG A 114 48.62 -12.05 -6.02
N GLU A 115 48.85 -11.47 -4.84
CA GLU A 115 49.92 -11.91 -3.93
C GLU A 115 49.57 -13.21 -3.18
N LYS A 116 48.30 -13.38 -2.78
CA LYS A 116 47.89 -14.44 -1.85
C LYS A 116 46.93 -15.46 -2.46
N THR A 117 46.41 -15.18 -3.65
CA THR A 117 45.30 -15.92 -4.28
C THR A 117 44.07 -16.03 -3.36
N ASP A 118 43.89 -15.04 -2.48
CA ASP A 118 42.84 -15.02 -1.46
C ASP A 118 41.64 -14.17 -1.92
N ILE A 119 40.65 -14.85 -2.48
CA ILE A 119 39.40 -14.22 -2.93
C ILE A 119 38.64 -13.59 -1.74
N SER A 120 38.67 -14.23 -0.58
CA SER A 120 37.94 -13.75 0.61
C SER A 120 38.47 -12.41 1.08
N ALA A 121 39.79 -12.26 1.15
CA ALA A 121 40.44 -11.02 1.54
C ALA A 121 40.18 -9.89 0.52
N ALA A 122 40.23 -10.19 -0.77
CA ALA A 122 39.97 -9.21 -1.83
C ALA A 122 38.51 -8.71 -1.82
N LEU A 123 37.53 -9.61 -1.66
CA LEU A 123 36.12 -9.24 -1.57
C LEU A 123 35.83 -8.35 -0.37
N LYS A 124 36.42 -8.64 0.80
CA LYS A 124 36.24 -7.80 2.00
C LYS A 124 36.66 -6.35 1.77
N ILE A 125 37.74 -6.14 1.03
CA ILE A 125 38.22 -4.80 0.68
C ILE A 125 37.26 -4.13 -0.30
N LEU A 126 36.85 -4.83 -1.37
CA LEU A 126 35.93 -4.27 -2.35
C LEU A 126 34.56 -3.90 -1.75
N THR A 127 34.12 -4.60 -0.70
CA THR A 127 32.88 -4.28 0.02
C THR A 127 32.96 -3.03 0.92
N GLU A 128 34.12 -2.39 1.03
CA GLU A 128 34.25 -1.07 1.68
C GLU A 128 33.61 0.05 0.82
N LEU A 129 33.43 -0.18 -0.49
CA LEU A 129 32.80 0.77 -1.41
C LEU A 129 31.27 0.79 -1.24
N LYS A 130 30.68 1.99 -1.21
CA LYS A 130 29.23 2.18 -1.08
C LYS A 130 28.51 1.53 -2.26
N GLY A 131 27.50 0.70 -1.96
CA GLY A 131 26.74 -0.01 -2.98
C GLY A 131 27.46 -1.25 -3.55
N ILE A 132 28.57 -1.70 -2.96
CA ILE A 132 29.28 -2.90 -3.40
C ILE A 132 29.17 -3.98 -2.31
N GLY A 133 28.28 -4.95 -2.52
CA GLY A 133 28.23 -6.19 -1.73
C GLY A 133 29.04 -7.32 -2.36
N PRO A 134 29.13 -8.51 -1.73
CA PRO A 134 29.92 -9.65 -2.22
C PRO A 134 29.65 -9.99 -3.69
N ALA A 135 28.41 -9.85 -4.16
CA ALA A 135 28.09 -10.07 -5.56
C ALA A 135 28.71 -9.04 -6.51
N THR A 136 28.65 -7.74 -6.20
CA THR A 136 29.31 -6.72 -7.03
C THR A 136 30.84 -6.80 -6.87
N ALA A 137 31.34 -7.08 -5.68
CA ALA A 137 32.77 -7.28 -5.44
C ALA A 137 33.35 -8.44 -6.29
N SER A 138 32.64 -9.57 -6.35
CA SER A 138 33.04 -10.69 -7.21
C SER A 138 33.02 -10.36 -8.71
N LEU A 139 32.12 -9.47 -9.15
CA LEU A 139 32.07 -8.99 -10.54
C LEU A 139 33.33 -8.19 -10.88
N LEU A 140 33.74 -7.28 -10.00
CA LEU A 140 34.94 -6.47 -10.24
C LEU A 140 36.18 -7.35 -10.24
N LEU A 141 36.27 -8.29 -9.30
CA LEU A 141 37.42 -9.18 -9.21
C LEU A 141 37.51 -10.16 -10.40
N SER A 142 36.38 -10.63 -10.93
CA SER A 142 36.36 -11.54 -12.09
C SER A 142 36.91 -10.92 -13.37
N ILE A 143 36.95 -9.59 -13.49
CA ILE A 143 37.60 -8.92 -14.61
C ILE A 143 39.12 -9.11 -14.56
N HIS A 144 39.70 -9.13 -13.35
CA HIS A 144 41.14 -9.25 -13.14
C HIS A 144 41.64 -10.70 -13.17
N ASP A 145 40.74 -11.69 -13.05
CA ASP A 145 41.01 -13.11 -13.23
C ASP A 145 39.75 -13.86 -13.70
N ALA A 146 39.51 -13.77 -15.01
CA ALA A 146 38.37 -14.42 -15.67
C ALA A 146 38.48 -15.95 -15.69
N GLU A 147 39.66 -16.51 -15.40
CA GLU A 147 39.87 -17.95 -15.41
C GLU A 147 39.41 -18.58 -14.10
N ASN A 148 39.70 -17.94 -12.97
CA ASN A 148 39.54 -18.54 -11.65
C ASN A 148 38.46 -17.90 -10.76
N VAL A 149 38.05 -16.66 -11.03
CA VAL A 149 37.09 -15.93 -10.19
C VAL A 149 35.72 -15.90 -10.87
N ILE A 150 34.75 -16.56 -10.25
CA ILE A 150 33.35 -16.55 -10.72
C ILE A 150 32.60 -15.33 -10.20
N PHE A 151 31.76 -14.72 -11.04
CA PHE A 151 30.79 -13.72 -10.60
C PHE A 151 29.64 -14.37 -9.86
N PHE A 152 29.23 -13.78 -8.74
CA PHE A 152 28.07 -14.21 -7.97
C PHE A 152 26.74 -13.82 -8.66
N ALA A 153 26.44 -14.49 -9.78
CA ALA A 153 25.15 -14.44 -10.44
C ALA A 153 24.13 -15.37 -9.77
N ASP A 154 22.87 -14.96 -9.75
CA ASP A 154 21.77 -15.78 -9.24
C ASP A 154 21.70 -17.12 -9.98
N GLU A 155 21.80 -17.09 -11.32
CA GLU A 155 21.76 -18.28 -12.15
C GLU A 155 22.92 -19.24 -11.85
N ALA A 156 24.13 -18.71 -11.64
CA ALA A 156 25.29 -19.53 -11.26
C ALA A 156 25.08 -20.17 -9.88
N PHE A 157 24.56 -19.42 -8.91
CA PHE A 157 24.29 -19.94 -7.57
C PHE A 157 23.21 -21.03 -7.57
N TYR A 158 22.08 -20.79 -8.25
CA TYR A 158 21.01 -21.79 -8.34
C TYR A 158 21.50 -23.08 -8.98
N TRP A 159 22.26 -22.99 -10.07
CA TRP A 159 22.75 -24.18 -10.76
C TRP A 159 23.81 -24.92 -9.93
N LEU A 160 24.84 -24.21 -9.47
CA LEU A 160 26.01 -24.83 -8.83
C LEU A 160 25.76 -25.26 -7.37
N CYS A 161 24.95 -24.51 -6.63
CA CYS A 161 24.77 -24.72 -5.18
C CYS A 161 23.38 -25.25 -4.82
N CYS A 162 22.36 -25.04 -5.67
CA CYS A 162 20.97 -25.40 -5.37
C CYS A 162 20.36 -26.44 -6.34
N GLY A 163 21.18 -27.05 -7.21
CA GLY A 163 20.71 -28.06 -8.15
C GLY A 163 19.68 -27.55 -9.17
N GLY A 164 19.71 -26.25 -9.48
CA GLY A 164 18.77 -25.56 -10.36
C GLY A 164 17.51 -25.03 -9.66
N SER A 165 17.33 -25.30 -8.36
CA SER A 165 16.19 -24.78 -7.60
C SER A 165 16.35 -23.29 -7.29
N LYS A 166 15.27 -22.52 -7.49
CA LYS A 166 15.22 -21.08 -7.17
C LYS A 166 14.77 -20.91 -5.72
N GLY A 167 15.70 -20.52 -4.85
CA GLY A 167 15.44 -20.22 -3.44
C GLY A 167 15.98 -18.84 -3.04
N PRO A 168 15.79 -18.39 -1.80
CA PRO A 168 16.35 -17.13 -1.32
C PRO A 168 17.89 -17.17 -1.32
N ILE A 169 18.53 -16.13 -1.86
CA ILE A 169 19.99 -15.91 -1.83
C ILE A 169 20.29 -14.77 -0.85
N LYS A 170 21.17 -14.99 0.13
CA LYS A 170 21.54 -13.98 1.14
C LYS A 170 22.66 -13.03 0.68
N TYR A 171 23.32 -13.35 -0.43
CA TYR A 171 24.40 -12.56 -1.05
C TYR A 171 25.56 -12.25 -0.10
N ASN A 172 25.85 -13.17 0.82
CA ASN A 172 26.93 -13.02 1.79
C ASN A 172 28.22 -13.73 1.32
N LEU A 173 29.32 -13.46 2.01
CA LEU A 173 30.63 -14.03 1.68
C LEU A 173 30.66 -15.56 1.80
N LYS A 174 29.89 -16.16 2.72
CA LYS A 174 29.84 -17.61 2.91
C LYS A 174 29.22 -18.31 1.70
N GLU A 175 28.11 -17.79 1.19
CA GLU A 175 27.46 -18.29 -0.03
C GLU A 175 28.36 -18.11 -1.25
N TYR A 176 29.04 -16.97 -1.35
CA TYR A 176 30.01 -16.74 -2.42
C TYR A 176 31.15 -17.77 -2.40
N LEU A 177 31.71 -18.08 -1.23
CA LEU A 177 32.80 -19.07 -1.13
C LEU A 177 32.32 -20.48 -1.52
N ALA A 178 31.10 -20.85 -1.14
CA ALA A 178 30.48 -22.10 -1.60
C ALA A 178 30.33 -22.14 -3.13
N LEU A 179 29.85 -21.04 -3.73
CA LEU A 179 29.77 -20.90 -5.19
C LEU A 179 31.14 -21.03 -5.86
N SER A 180 32.16 -20.34 -5.33
CA SER A 180 33.52 -20.36 -5.85
C SER A 180 34.12 -21.77 -5.80
N GLU A 181 33.91 -22.50 -4.71
CA GLU A 181 34.37 -23.88 -4.57
C GLU A 181 33.73 -24.81 -5.61
N GLN A 182 32.41 -24.72 -5.80
CA GLN A 182 31.69 -25.53 -6.80
C GLN A 182 32.12 -25.17 -8.23
N ALA A 183 32.30 -23.88 -8.52
CA ALA A 183 32.77 -23.41 -9.82
C ALA A 183 34.19 -23.92 -10.13
N GLN A 184 35.11 -23.87 -9.16
CA GLN A 184 36.47 -24.40 -9.31
C GLN A 184 36.49 -25.92 -9.50
N ALA A 185 35.64 -26.65 -8.78
CA ALA A 185 35.51 -28.09 -8.94
C ALA A 185 35.03 -28.45 -10.35
N LEU A 186 34.02 -27.72 -10.87
CA LEU A 186 33.53 -27.89 -12.24
C LEU A 186 34.58 -27.51 -13.28
N GLY A 187 35.25 -26.36 -13.09
CA GLY A 187 36.33 -25.87 -13.96
C GLY A 187 37.45 -26.89 -14.10
N LYS A 188 37.91 -27.49 -12.99
CA LYS A 188 38.91 -28.56 -12.99
C LYS A 188 38.43 -29.83 -13.69
N ARG A 189 37.17 -30.21 -13.51
CA ARG A 189 36.60 -31.44 -14.09
C ARG A 189 36.47 -31.34 -15.61
N LEU A 190 36.06 -30.19 -16.13
CA LEU A 190 35.77 -30.00 -17.55
C LEU A 190 36.86 -29.25 -18.33
N GLY A 191 37.83 -28.65 -17.65
CA GLY A 191 38.87 -27.82 -18.27
C GLY A 191 38.32 -26.50 -18.81
N VAL A 192 37.41 -25.86 -18.08
CA VAL A 192 36.68 -24.64 -18.47
C VAL A 192 36.95 -23.49 -17.52
N LYS A 193 36.82 -22.25 -18.00
CA LYS A 193 37.06 -21.02 -17.24
C LYS A 193 35.85 -20.62 -16.39
N ALA A 194 36.07 -19.89 -15.31
CA ALA A 194 34.99 -19.37 -14.46
C ALA A 194 33.97 -18.52 -15.24
N VAL A 195 34.43 -17.68 -16.18
CA VAL A 195 33.55 -16.90 -17.06
C VAL A 195 32.71 -17.75 -18.03
N GLU A 196 33.14 -18.95 -18.37
CA GLU A 196 32.34 -19.87 -19.19
C GLU A 196 31.25 -20.53 -18.35
N VAL A 197 31.57 -20.85 -17.08
CA VAL A 197 30.64 -21.47 -16.13
C VAL A 197 29.45 -20.55 -15.85
N GLU A 198 29.68 -19.26 -15.59
CA GLU A 198 28.59 -18.30 -15.35
C GLU A 198 27.72 -18.06 -16.61
N ARG A 199 28.31 -18.09 -17.81
CA ARG A 199 27.57 -17.98 -19.08
C ARG A 199 26.72 -19.21 -19.34
N VAL A 200 27.23 -20.41 -19.08
CA VAL A 200 26.46 -21.66 -19.17
C VAL A 200 25.31 -21.66 -18.17
N ALA A 201 25.54 -21.25 -16.92
CA ALA A 201 24.49 -21.17 -15.91
C ALA A 201 23.35 -20.24 -16.35
N PHE A 202 23.69 -19.08 -16.92
CA PHE A 202 22.72 -18.14 -17.46
C PHE A 202 21.92 -18.73 -18.63
N ALA A 203 22.60 -19.32 -19.61
CA ALA A 203 21.94 -19.93 -20.77
C ALA A 203 21.01 -21.09 -20.38
N LEU A 204 21.39 -21.90 -19.39
CA LEU A 204 20.57 -23.00 -18.86
C LEU A 204 19.28 -22.50 -18.19
N LEU A 205 19.38 -21.52 -17.30
CA LEU A 205 18.24 -21.12 -16.46
C LEU A 205 17.34 -20.05 -17.10
N ARG A 206 17.84 -19.30 -18.08
CA ARG A 206 17.03 -18.32 -18.83
C ARG A 206 16.53 -18.83 -20.17
N GLY A 207 17.28 -19.70 -20.85
CA GLY A 207 16.91 -20.26 -22.15
C GLY A 207 15.64 -21.13 -22.16
N GLU A 208 15.20 -21.64 -21.00
CA GLU A 208 13.95 -22.41 -20.87
C GLU A 208 12.69 -21.52 -20.77
N SER A 209 12.84 -20.24 -20.41
CA SER A 209 11.69 -19.33 -20.24
C SER A 209 11.08 -18.86 -21.58
N ASP A 210 11.88 -18.84 -22.66
CA ASP A 210 11.46 -18.33 -23.98
C ASP A 210 11.03 -19.44 -24.97
N ASN A 211 11.39 -20.70 -24.75
CA ASN A 211 10.95 -21.80 -25.61
C ASN A 211 9.44 -22.12 -25.49
N HIS A 212 8.76 -21.62 -24.46
CA HIS A 212 7.29 -21.68 -24.36
C HIS A 212 6.57 -20.52 -25.08
N ALA A 213 7.29 -19.49 -25.52
CA ALA A 213 6.72 -18.38 -26.29
C ALA A 213 6.85 -18.58 -27.82
N ALA A 214 7.77 -19.44 -28.29
CA ALA A 214 8.07 -19.62 -29.71
C ALA A 214 7.27 -20.73 -30.44
N SER A 215 6.36 -21.44 -29.76
CA SER A 215 5.56 -22.53 -30.37
C SER A 215 4.07 -22.19 -30.57
N LYS A 216 3.76 -21.00 -31.07
CA LYS A 216 2.49 -20.73 -31.76
C LYS A 216 2.78 -20.14 -33.14
N PRO A 217 2.37 -20.80 -34.24
CA PRO A 217 2.48 -20.22 -35.57
C PRO A 217 1.58 -18.97 -35.67
N PRO A 218 1.94 -17.97 -36.50
CA PRO A 218 1.11 -16.81 -36.72
C PRO A 218 -0.13 -17.24 -37.54
N GLU A 219 -1.32 -17.14 -36.94
CA GLU A 219 -2.57 -17.27 -37.71
C GLU A 219 -2.75 -16.03 -38.60
N THR A 220 -2.40 -16.20 -39.87
CA THR A 220 -2.75 -15.32 -40.98
C THR A 220 -4.26 -15.29 -41.17
N LYS A 221 -4.85 -14.09 -41.16
CA LYS A 221 -6.21 -13.84 -41.69
C LYS A 221 -6.23 -14.11 -43.20
N PRO A 222 -7.24 -14.81 -43.73
CA PRO A 222 -7.67 -14.64 -45.11
C PRO A 222 -8.88 -13.70 -45.17
N ALA A 223 -8.87 -12.78 -46.14
CA ALA A 223 -10.00 -11.96 -46.53
C ALA A 223 -10.96 -12.72 -47.46
N ASP A 224 -12.25 -12.40 -47.31
CA ASP A 224 -13.42 -12.49 -48.22
C ASP A 224 -13.57 -13.64 -49.24
N GLU A 225 -14.68 -14.40 -49.16
CA GLU A 225 -15.85 -14.22 -50.05
C GLU A 225 -17.03 -15.20 -49.80
N GLU A 226 -18.24 -14.61 -49.85
CA GLU A 226 -19.60 -15.13 -50.14
C GLU A 226 -20.16 -16.45 -49.58
N LYS A 227 -21.30 -16.32 -48.85
CA LYS A 227 -22.58 -16.91 -49.31
C LYS A 227 -23.84 -16.30 -48.66
N LYS A 228 -24.82 -16.04 -49.54
CA LYS A 228 -26.12 -15.37 -49.37
C LYS A 228 -27.23 -16.24 -48.73
N LYS A 229 -28.12 -15.52 -48.02
CA LYS A 229 -29.61 -15.59 -47.95
C LYS A 229 -30.31 -16.84 -47.37
N LYS A 230 -31.12 -16.63 -46.32
CA LYS A 230 -32.60 -16.39 -46.39
C LYS A 230 -33.18 -16.01 -45.02
N GLY A 231 -34.10 -15.03 -45.00
CA GLY A 231 -34.86 -14.56 -43.84
C GLY A 231 -36.24 -15.24 -43.66
N PRO A 232 -37.28 -14.55 -43.15
CA PRO A 232 -37.62 -14.62 -41.72
C PRO A 232 -39.13 -14.83 -41.37
N ALA A 233 -39.38 -14.94 -40.05
CA ALA A 233 -40.62 -14.60 -39.28
C ALA A 233 -41.74 -15.68 -39.15
N PRO A 234 -42.78 -15.53 -38.28
CA PRO A 234 -43.03 -14.51 -37.23
C PRO A 234 -43.58 -15.06 -35.86
N ALA A 235 -43.81 -14.12 -34.93
CA ALA A 235 -44.38 -14.28 -33.58
C ALA A 235 -45.91 -14.50 -33.52
N LYS A 236 -46.44 -15.02 -32.37
CA LYS A 236 -47.66 -14.52 -31.67
C LYS A 236 -47.94 -15.21 -30.31
N ARG A 237 -48.69 -14.48 -29.48
CA ARG A 237 -49.01 -14.62 -28.03
C ARG A 237 -50.29 -15.45 -27.72
N LYS A 238 -50.36 -15.94 -26.45
CA LYS A 238 -51.53 -16.17 -25.54
C LYS A 238 -52.56 -17.25 -25.97
N ALA A 239 -53.25 -18.02 -25.12
CA ALA A 239 -53.57 -17.94 -23.67
C ALA A 239 -54.26 -19.25 -23.16
N LEU A 240 -54.32 -19.37 -21.82
CA LEU A 240 -55.36 -19.94 -20.91
C LEU A 240 -55.59 -21.46 -20.69
N GLY A 241 -55.63 -21.78 -19.37
CA GLY A 241 -56.55 -22.71 -18.67
C GLY A 241 -56.06 -24.16 -18.50
N ASP A 242 -56.27 -24.89 -17.40
CA ASP A 242 -56.80 -24.65 -16.05
C ASP A 242 -56.52 -25.93 -15.21
N ASN A 243 -56.45 -25.79 -13.88
CA ASN A 243 -56.67 -26.76 -12.77
C ASN A 243 -56.31 -28.27 -12.84
N SER A 244 -55.56 -28.76 -11.83
CA SER A 244 -56.13 -29.44 -10.62
C SER A 244 -55.15 -30.38 -9.87
N ASP A 245 -55.23 -30.26 -8.54
CA ASP A 245 -54.91 -31.13 -7.40
C ASP A 245 -54.31 -32.54 -7.57
N ALA A 246 -53.29 -32.85 -6.73
CA ALA A 246 -53.30 -34.05 -5.86
C ALA A 246 -52.21 -33.99 -4.75
N LYS A 247 -52.59 -34.35 -3.52
CA LYS A 247 -51.83 -34.35 -2.27
C LYS A 247 -51.08 -35.68 -2.00
N GLN A 248 -49.85 -35.56 -1.44
CA GLN A 248 -49.18 -36.38 -0.38
C GLN A 248 -48.83 -37.88 -0.66
N PRO A 249 -47.92 -38.56 0.12
CA PRO A 249 -47.26 -38.19 1.41
C PRO A 249 -45.74 -38.51 1.59
N LEU A 250 -45.20 -37.84 2.62
CA LEU A 250 -44.08 -38.11 3.55
C LEU A 250 -43.25 -39.42 3.49
N ARG A 251 -41.92 -39.26 3.53
CA ARG A 251 -40.98 -40.09 4.33
C ARG A 251 -39.83 -39.24 4.91
N ARG A 252 -39.54 -39.44 6.20
CA ARG A 252 -38.61 -38.69 7.07
C ARG A 252 -37.19 -39.27 7.08
N ARG A 253 -36.17 -38.38 7.24
CA ARG A 253 -35.00 -38.40 8.18
C ARG A 253 -33.88 -37.46 7.66
N PRO A 254 -32.88 -37.04 8.47
CA PRO A 254 -32.88 -36.55 9.86
C PRO A 254 -32.29 -35.11 9.95
N ALA A 255 -32.25 -34.55 11.16
CA ALA A 255 -31.93 -33.15 11.48
C ALA A 255 -30.52 -32.68 11.09
N GLY A 256 -30.44 -31.49 10.49
CA GLY A 256 -29.25 -30.65 10.33
C GLY A 256 -29.42 -29.33 11.10
N PRO A 257 -28.36 -28.51 11.23
CA PRO A 257 -28.32 -27.35 12.13
C PRO A 257 -29.30 -26.24 11.71
N ASP A 258 -29.83 -25.53 12.70
CA ASP A 258 -30.87 -24.51 12.55
C ASP A 258 -30.53 -23.46 11.47
N PRO A 259 -31.52 -23.02 10.66
CA PRO A 259 -31.28 -22.07 9.59
C PRO A 259 -31.05 -20.66 10.12
N MET A 260 -30.06 -20.01 9.50
CA MET A 260 -29.84 -18.58 9.49
C MET A 260 -31.17 -17.81 9.44
N ILE A 261 -31.31 -16.84 10.35
CA ILE A 261 -32.38 -15.85 10.33
C ILE A 261 -32.25 -15.05 9.02
N THR A 262 -33.05 -15.42 8.03
CA THR A 262 -33.26 -14.63 6.81
C THR A 262 -34.12 -13.42 7.17
N MET A 263 -33.49 -12.33 7.61
CA MET A 263 -34.16 -11.03 7.66
C MET A 263 -34.44 -10.60 6.21
N GLY A 264 -35.73 -10.55 5.87
CA GLY A 264 -36.22 -10.17 4.55
C GLY A 264 -35.68 -8.81 4.10
N GLN A 265 -35.46 -8.68 2.79
CA GLN A 265 -35.02 -7.45 2.15
C GLN A 265 -35.88 -6.25 2.62
N PRO A 266 -35.27 -5.19 3.19
CA PRO A 266 -35.99 -3.95 3.44
C PRO A 266 -36.22 -3.24 2.11
N ARG A 267 -37.50 -2.96 1.83
CA ARG A 267 -37.96 -2.15 0.70
C ARG A 267 -37.23 -0.81 0.64
N ARG A 268 -37.03 -0.36 -0.61
CA ARG A 268 -36.35 0.84 -1.15
C ARG A 268 -36.68 2.23 -0.58
N SER A 269 -37.28 2.38 0.61
CA SER A 269 -37.85 3.65 1.08
C SER A 269 -37.13 4.33 2.26
N ARG A 270 -35.85 4.04 2.55
CA ARG A 270 -35.09 4.69 3.65
C ARG A 270 -34.08 5.76 3.23
N GLN A 271 -34.11 6.24 1.98
CA GLN A 271 -33.22 7.31 1.49
C GLN A 271 -33.49 8.71 2.10
N SER A 272 -34.43 8.84 3.04
CA SER A 272 -34.75 10.10 3.73
C SER A 272 -34.39 10.08 5.24
N ALA A 273 -33.43 9.26 5.65
CA ALA A 273 -33.09 9.06 7.06
C ALA A 273 -32.12 10.11 7.66
N THR A 274 -31.65 11.07 6.87
CA THR A 274 -30.68 12.11 7.27
C THR A 274 -31.29 13.51 7.35
N LEU A 275 -32.60 13.64 7.17
CA LEU A 275 -33.34 14.91 7.14
C LEU A 275 -34.43 15.02 8.22
N SER A 276 -34.63 14.02 9.08
CA SER A 276 -35.53 14.18 10.23
C SER A 276 -34.81 14.94 11.35
N SER A 277 -35.49 15.94 11.92
CA SER A 277 -35.02 16.66 13.11
C SER A 277 -34.82 15.72 14.31
N GLU A 278 -35.58 14.62 14.36
CA GLU A 278 -35.56 13.67 15.47
C GLU A 278 -34.60 12.49 15.22
N PRO A 279 -33.82 12.08 16.24
CA PRO A 279 -32.93 10.93 16.14
C PRO A 279 -33.71 9.61 16.06
N ILE A 280 -33.17 8.64 15.33
CA ILE A 280 -33.82 7.34 15.10
C ILE A 280 -33.72 6.46 16.35
N GLN A 281 -34.87 5.94 16.80
CA GLN A 281 -34.93 4.90 17.83
C GLN A 281 -34.40 3.58 17.29
N LEU A 282 -33.34 3.05 17.92
CA LEU A 282 -32.80 1.74 17.59
C LEU A 282 -33.61 0.63 18.29
N SER A 283 -33.21 -0.63 18.08
CA SER A 283 -33.88 -1.74 18.76
C SER A 283 -33.70 -1.67 20.29
N PRO A 284 -34.65 -2.20 21.08
CA PRO A 284 -34.62 -2.12 22.55
C PRO A 284 -33.34 -2.65 23.20
N ARG A 285 -32.58 -3.52 22.52
CA ARG A 285 -31.28 -4.00 23.01
C ARG A 285 -30.27 -2.87 23.27
N PHE A 286 -30.38 -1.74 22.56
CA PHE A 286 -29.51 -0.59 22.79
C PHE A 286 -29.87 0.19 24.05
N ALA A 287 -31.13 0.15 24.48
CA ALA A 287 -31.52 0.66 25.80
C ALA A 287 -30.93 -0.22 26.92
N ALA A 288 -30.99 -1.55 26.76
CA ALA A 288 -30.37 -2.50 27.68
C ALA A 288 -28.84 -2.33 27.73
N LEU A 289 -28.19 -2.21 26.58
CA LEU A 289 -26.75 -1.92 26.50
C LEU A 289 -26.39 -0.65 27.28
N LYS A 290 -27.15 0.44 27.10
CA LYS A 290 -26.92 1.68 27.85
C LYS A 290 -27.12 1.49 29.34
N GLN A 291 -28.14 0.73 29.76
CA GLN A 291 -28.36 0.40 31.16
C GLN A 291 -27.16 -0.34 31.77
N ASP A 292 -26.60 -1.31 31.05
CA ASP A 292 -25.43 -2.07 31.51
C ASP A 292 -24.17 -1.19 31.58
N LEU A 293 -23.99 -0.28 30.61
CA LEU A 293 -22.85 0.64 30.57
C LEU A 293 -22.87 1.67 31.70
N ILE A 294 -24.04 2.07 32.21
CA ILE A 294 -24.12 3.05 33.31
C ILE A 294 -24.26 2.42 34.69
N ALA A 295 -24.64 1.14 34.77
CA ALA A 295 -24.92 0.48 36.04
C ALA A 295 -23.76 0.61 37.05
N GLY A 296 -24.06 1.16 38.22
CA GLY A 296 -23.10 1.37 39.32
C GLY A 296 -22.13 2.53 39.10
N ARG A 297 -22.31 3.33 38.05
CA ARG A 297 -21.40 4.41 37.64
C ARG A 297 -22.12 5.74 37.40
N GLU A 298 -23.36 5.86 37.82
CA GLU A 298 -24.21 6.99 37.42
C GLU A 298 -23.73 8.34 37.95
N ASP A 299 -23.28 8.38 39.21
CA ASP A 299 -22.73 9.61 39.81
C ASP A 299 -21.40 10.01 39.16
N ALA A 300 -20.56 9.02 38.86
CA ALA A 300 -19.27 9.23 38.18
C ALA A 300 -19.49 9.79 36.77
N LEU A 301 -20.42 9.22 36.00
CA LEU A 301 -20.76 9.70 34.66
C LEU A 301 -21.41 11.09 34.69
N THR A 302 -22.30 11.36 35.66
CA THR A 302 -22.93 12.68 35.80
C THR A 302 -21.88 13.76 36.14
N SER A 303 -20.99 13.48 37.09
CA SER A 303 -19.88 14.38 37.40
C SER A 303 -18.96 14.58 36.20
N SER A 304 -18.63 13.50 35.49
CA SER A 304 -17.82 13.53 34.27
C SER A 304 -18.44 14.40 33.17
N TRP A 305 -19.76 14.32 32.97
CA TRP A 305 -20.47 15.08 31.97
C TRP A 305 -20.39 16.59 32.24
N ASN A 306 -20.58 17.02 33.49
CA ASN A 306 -20.49 18.42 33.85
C ASN A 306 -19.08 18.98 33.64
N ARG A 307 -18.04 18.26 34.10
CA ARG A 307 -16.63 18.65 33.87
C ARG A 307 -16.30 18.74 32.38
N LEU A 308 -16.83 17.81 31.59
CA LEU A 308 -16.65 17.78 30.14
C LEU A 308 -17.30 19.00 29.48
N LEU A 309 -18.53 19.38 29.84
CA LEU A 309 -19.20 20.54 29.26
C LEU A 309 -18.47 21.85 29.58
N ASP A 310 -17.97 21.99 30.81
CA ASP A 310 -17.17 23.17 31.21
C ASP A 310 -15.89 23.28 30.37
N ALA A 311 -15.13 22.18 30.23
CA ALA A 311 -13.92 22.15 29.42
C ALA A 311 -14.21 22.40 27.92
N LEU A 312 -15.32 21.86 27.41
CA LEU A 312 -15.74 22.02 26.03
C LEU A 312 -16.06 23.50 25.70
N GLN A 313 -16.66 24.25 26.62
CA GLN A 313 -16.93 25.68 26.42
C GLN A 313 -15.66 26.50 26.22
N GLU A 314 -14.58 26.21 26.95
CA GLU A 314 -13.29 26.90 26.76
C GLU A 314 -12.71 26.60 25.38
N GLU A 315 -12.71 25.33 24.97
CA GLU A 315 -12.24 24.90 23.65
C GLU A 315 -13.07 25.53 22.50
N ILE A 316 -14.39 25.66 22.68
CA ILE A 316 -15.27 26.32 21.70
C ILE A 316 -14.88 27.79 21.54
N ARG A 317 -14.59 28.51 22.63
CA ARG A 317 -14.16 29.91 22.56
C ARG A 317 -12.84 30.03 21.82
N LEU A 318 -11.89 29.13 22.08
CA LEU A 318 -10.60 29.09 21.42
C LEU A 318 -10.73 28.83 19.90
N VAL A 319 -11.44 27.76 19.51
CA VAL A 319 -11.68 27.44 18.09
C VAL A 319 -12.45 28.55 17.39
N SER A 320 -13.45 29.15 18.05
CA SER A 320 -14.21 30.27 17.48
C SER A 320 -13.34 31.49 17.20
N ALA A 321 -12.35 31.76 18.06
CA ALA A 321 -11.47 32.92 17.94
C ALA A 321 -10.39 32.72 16.89
N LEU A 322 -9.79 31.53 16.82
CA LEU A 322 -8.67 31.21 15.91
C LEU A 322 -9.11 30.67 14.55
N ASN A 323 -10.32 30.08 14.47
CA ASN A 323 -10.85 29.47 13.25
C ASN A 323 -9.84 28.48 12.63
N SER A 324 -9.56 28.56 11.32
CA SER A 324 -8.63 27.69 10.61
C SER A 324 -7.18 27.78 11.13
N ASP A 325 -6.78 28.88 11.78
CA ASP A 325 -5.40 29.08 12.25
C ASP A 325 -5.04 28.17 13.43
N ILE A 326 -6.05 27.56 14.07
CA ILE A 326 -5.83 26.58 15.14
C ILE A 326 -5.32 25.23 14.62
N ILE A 327 -5.41 24.98 13.32
CA ILE A 327 -5.04 23.70 12.71
C ILE A 327 -3.52 23.69 12.48
N PRO A 328 -2.77 22.80 13.16
CA PRO A 328 -1.32 22.76 13.04
C PRO A 328 -0.89 22.50 11.59
N THR A 329 0.10 23.27 11.16
CA THR A 329 0.66 23.23 9.81
C THR A 329 2.17 23.14 9.88
N ILE A 330 2.77 22.27 9.08
CA ILE A 330 4.22 22.14 8.95
C ILE A 330 4.62 22.00 7.49
N ASP A 331 5.75 22.60 7.09
CA ASP A 331 6.32 22.36 5.77
C ASP A 331 6.99 20.99 5.70
N TYR A 332 6.83 20.27 4.58
CA TYR A 332 7.42 18.94 4.41
C TYR A 332 8.94 18.94 4.61
N SER A 333 9.63 20.04 4.27
CA SER A 333 11.07 20.20 4.52
C SER A 333 11.45 20.24 6.00
N ASP A 334 10.50 20.55 6.88
CA ASP A 334 10.73 20.72 8.31
C ASP A 334 10.39 19.49 9.15
N ILE A 335 9.84 18.43 8.57
CA ILE A 335 9.44 17.22 9.33
C ILE A 335 10.65 16.51 9.97
N SER A 336 11.86 16.75 9.45
CA SER A 336 13.12 16.23 9.99
C SER A 336 13.74 17.15 11.04
N ASN A 337 13.24 18.37 11.24
CA ASN A 337 13.67 19.28 12.29
C ASN A 337 13.01 18.89 13.61
N PRO A 338 13.75 18.39 14.63
CA PRO A 338 13.14 17.84 15.85
C PRO A 338 12.23 18.85 16.58
N SER A 339 12.66 20.09 16.72
CA SER A 339 11.88 21.10 17.46
C SER A 339 10.58 21.49 16.76
N ARG A 340 10.61 21.64 15.43
CA ARG A 340 9.40 21.94 14.64
C ARG A 340 8.47 20.74 14.61
N ALA A 341 9.02 19.54 14.43
CA ALA A 341 8.30 18.28 14.46
C ALA A 341 7.60 18.05 15.81
N ASP A 342 8.29 18.27 16.93
CA ASP A 342 7.75 18.05 18.27
C ASP A 342 6.62 19.03 18.58
N ALA A 343 6.80 20.32 18.27
CA ALA A 343 5.75 21.33 18.42
C ALA A 343 4.50 20.96 17.58
N PHE A 344 4.71 20.60 16.31
CA PHE A 344 3.64 20.14 15.43
C PHE A 344 2.91 18.91 15.98
N ARG A 345 3.64 17.90 16.48
CA ARG A 345 3.02 16.69 17.05
C ARG A 345 2.24 17.00 18.33
N CYS A 346 2.74 17.89 19.18
CA CYS A 346 2.01 18.35 20.37
C CYS A 346 0.66 18.95 20.00
N ASP A 347 0.64 19.86 19.03
CA ASP A 347 -0.61 20.49 18.57
C ASP A 347 -1.51 19.49 17.85
N LEU A 348 -0.96 18.61 17.00
CA LEU A 348 -1.72 17.57 16.34
C LEU A 348 -2.37 16.62 17.36
N ARG A 349 -1.69 16.30 18.48
CA ARG A 349 -2.25 15.46 19.54
C ARG A 349 -3.49 16.07 20.18
N ILE A 350 -3.54 17.39 20.29
CA ILE A 350 -4.68 18.11 20.83
C ILE A 350 -5.79 18.19 19.79
N ARG A 351 -5.47 18.66 18.58
CA ARG A 351 -6.47 19.01 17.54
C ARG A 351 -6.99 17.83 16.75
N GLY A 352 -6.23 16.75 16.65
CA GLY A 352 -6.58 15.57 15.86
C GLY A 352 -6.64 15.80 14.35
N VAL A 353 -6.19 16.94 13.84
CA VAL A 353 -6.11 17.28 12.40
C VAL A 353 -4.90 18.16 12.15
N ALA A 354 -4.23 17.98 11.02
CA ALA A 354 -3.08 18.78 10.63
C ALA A 354 -2.86 18.84 9.11
N VAL A 355 -2.09 19.83 8.67
CA VAL A 355 -1.65 19.99 7.28
C VAL A 355 -0.14 19.87 7.17
N ILE A 356 0.34 19.07 6.22
CA ILE A 356 1.74 18.98 5.82
C ILE A 356 1.86 19.60 4.42
N ARG A 357 2.57 20.73 4.32
CA ARG A 357 2.66 21.53 3.10
C ARG A 357 3.74 21.01 2.15
N GLY A 358 3.46 21.05 0.86
CA GLY A 358 4.44 20.77 -0.18
C GLY A 358 5.05 19.37 -0.11
N VAL A 359 4.28 18.36 0.31
CA VAL A 359 4.74 16.96 0.34
C VAL A 359 5.11 16.49 -1.06
N ILE A 360 4.26 16.81 -2.04
CA ILE A 360 4.55 16.65 -3.46
C ILE A 360 4.86 18.03 -4.05
N PRO A 361 5.90 18.17 -4.88
CA PRO A 361 6.12 19.42 -5.60
C PRO A 361 4.90 19.80 -6.43
N ARG A 362 4.50 21.08 -6.36
CA ARG A 362 3.28 21.60 -7.02
C ARG A 362 3.15 21.19 -8.49
N ALA A 363 4.25 21.29 -9.25
CA ALA A 363 4.26 20.91 -10.67
C ALA A 363 3.98 19.41 -10.87
N THR A 364 4.51 18.56 -10.00
CA THR A 364 4.27 17.11 -10.03
C THR A 364 2.82 16.77 -9.69
N ALA A 365 2.24 17.43 -8.67
CA ALA A 365 0.84 17.23 -8.30
C ALA A 365 -0.13 17.60 -9.43
N LEU A 366 0.12 18.73 -10.11
CA LEU A 366 -0.66 19.16 -11.27
C LEU A 366 -0.48 18.23 -12.47
N ALA A 367 0.74 17.76 -12.74
CA ALA A 367 0.98 16.78 -13.80
C ALA A 367 0.22 15.47 -13.54
N TRP A 368 0.18 14.99 -12.30
CA TRP A 368 -0.61 13.82 -11.93
C TRP A 368 -2.12 14.04 -12.11
N GLN A 369 -2.62 15.25 -11.82
CA GLN A 369 -3.99 15.62 -12.09
C GLN A 369 -4.30 15.57 -13.61
N ASP A 370 -3.42 16.12 -14.44
CA ASP A 370 -3.58 16.16 -15.89
C ASP A 370 -3.56 14.75 -16.50
N GLU A 371 -2.60 13.91 -16.07
CA GLU A 371 -2.53 12.50 -16.48
C GLU A 371 -3.79 11.72 -16.09
N THR A 372 -4.32 11.95 -14.89
CA THR A 372 -5.54 11.29 -14.42
C THR A 372 -6.75 11.76 -15.20
N THR A 373 -6.85 13.05 -15.48
CA THR A 373 -7.90 13.61 -16.33
C THR A 373 -7.85 12.98 -17.73
N ALA A 374 -6.67 12.88 -18.34
CA ALA A 374 -6.48 12.22 -19.63
C ALA A 374 -6.86 10.73 -19.58
N TYR A 375 -6.44 10.01 -18.54
CA TYR A 375 -6.80 8.62 -18.32
C TYR A 375 -8.31 8.41 -18.25
N LEU A 376 -9.03 9.28 -17.53
CA LEU A 376 -10.49 9.22 -17.43
C LEU A 376 -11.16 9.54 -18.77
N HIS A 377 -10.64 10.51 -19.53
CA HIS A 377 -11.16 10.83 -20.86
C HIS A 377 -10.99 9.67 -21.86
N SER A 378 -9.81 9.05 -21.92
CA SER A 378 -9.55 7.90 -22.79
C SER A 378 -10.41 6.68 -22.45
N ASN A 379 -10.85 6.58 -21.19
CA ASN A 379 -11.67 5.48 -20.70
C ASN A 379 -13.14 5.87 -20.47
N ALA A 380 -13.61 6.99 -21.03
CA ALA A 380 -14.98 7.48 -20.81
C ALA A 380 -16.10 6.47 -21.20
N HIS A 381 -15.79 5.53 -22.09
CA HIS A 381 -16.69 4.48 -22.55
C HIS A 381 -17.04 3.43 -21.48
N THR A 382 -16.33 3.39 -20.35
CA THR A 382 -16.57 2.42 -19.27
C THR A 382 -17.62 2.89 -18.25
N SER A 383 -18.20 4.08 -18.40
CA SER A 383 -19.09 4.66 -17.38
C SER A 383 -20.45 5.14 -17.91
N PRO A 384 -21.56 4.64 -17.35
CA PRO A 384 -22.81 5.39 -17.25
C PRO A 384 -23.06 5.88 -15.82
N SER A 385 -22.00 6.35 -15.14
CA SER A 385 -21.99 6.92 -13.78
C SER A 385 -21.91 5.93 -12.60
N PRO A 386 -21.24 6.33 -11.49
CA PRO A 386 -20.40 7.53 -11.36
C PRO A 386 -18.93 7.25 -11.61
N LEU A 387 -18.22 8.28 -12.07
CA LEU A 387 -16.76 8.41 -12.15
C LEU A 387 -16.04 8.18 -10.79
N ASP A 388 -16.79 7.84 -9.74
CA ASP A 388 -16.36 7.62 -8.35
C ASP A 388 -15.93 6.16 -8.08
N ALA A 389 -15.58 5.38 -9.11
CA ALA A 389 -15.15 3.97 -8.98
C ALA A 389 -13.73 3.74 -9.53
N ILE A 390 -12.89 4.77 -9.47
CA ILE A 390 -11.50 4.75 -9.94
C ILE A 390 -10.58 4.60 -8.72
N PHE A 391 -9.75 3.56 -8.76
CA PHE A 391 -8.87 3.16 -7.67
C PHE A 391 -7.41 3.09 -8.10
N TRP A 392 -7.12 2.89 -9.39
CA TRP A 392 -5.79 2.58 -9.92
C TRP A 392 -5.33 3.56 -10.99
N SER A 393 -5.84 4.79 -11.01
CA SER A 393 -5.36 5.83 -11.95
C SER A 393 -3.86 6.14 -11.77
N PRO A 394 -3.19 6.75 -12.77
CA PRO A 394 -1.78 7.15 -12.67
C PRO A 394 -1.45 7.93 -11.41
N ALA A 395 -2.23 8.97 -11.05
CA ALA A 395 -2.00 9.72 -9.82
C ALA A 395 -2.13 8.85 -8.56
N GLN A 396 -3.14 7.97 -8.53
CA GLN A 396 -3.35 7.11 -7.35
C GLN A 396 -2.19 6.15 -7.11
N ILE A 397 -1.69 5.52 -8.16
CA ILE A 397 -0.56 4.60 -8.08
C ILE A 397 0.73 5.34 -7.73
N LYS A 398 1.01 6.45 -8.41
CA LYS A 398 2.19 7.27 -8.15
C LYS A 398 2.19 7.80 -6.72
N ALA A 399 1.10 8.39 -6.24
CA ALA A 399 1.01 8.96 -4.91
C ALA A 399 1.13 7.92 -3.79
N ARG A 400 0.51 6.73 -3.92
CA ARG A 400 0.62 5.66 -2.91
C ARG A 400 2.02 5.06 -2.79
N ALA A 401 2.81 5.11 -3.86
CA ALA A 401 4.18 4.60 -3.90
C ALA A 401 5.22 5.69 -3.61
N HIS A 402 4.88 6.97 -3.76
CA HIS A 402 5.86 8.05 -3.76
C HIS A 402 6.61 8.18 -2.42
N PRO A 403 7.97 8.29 -2.43
CA PRO A 403 8.77 8.34 -1.21
C PRO A 403 8.37 9.47 -0.25
N ASN A 404 8.04 10.67 -0.76
CA ASN A 404 7.62 11.78 0.10
C ASN A 404 6.30 11.51 0.82
N ILE A 405 5.36 10.82 0.18
CA ILE A 405 4.07 10.48 0.82
C ILE A 405 4.31 9.44 1.89
N LEU A 406 5.06 8.38 1.59
CA LEU A 406 5.40 7.35 2.58
C LEU A 406 6.14 7.97 3.77
N SER A 407 7.08 8.89 3.52
CA SER A 407 7.77 9.65 4.55
C SER A 407 6.83 10.54 5.38
N ALA A 408 5.90 11.26 4.75
CA ALA A 408 4.92 12.09 5.45
C ALA A 408 3.93 11.25 6.29
N GLN A 409 3.53 10.08 5.78
CA GLN A 409 2.68 9.13 6.51
C GLN A 409 3.42 8.53 7.71
N ARG A 410 4.68 8.07 7.55
CA ARG A 410 5.55 7.64 8.67
C ARG A 410 5.62 8.73 9.72
N PHE A 411 5.95 9.96 9.31
CA PHE A 411 6.03 11.11 10.20
C PHE A 411 4.74 11.36 10.98
N ALA A 412 3.58 11.41 10.31
CA ALA A 412 2.31 11.60 10.98
C ALA A 412 2.01 10.46 11.98
N MET A 413 2.24 9.21 11.58
CA MET A 413 1.98 8.04 12.42
C MET A 413 2.87 7.95 13.66
N THR A 414 4.05 8.57 13.68
CA THR A 414 4.89 8.68 14.90
C THR A 414 4.24 9.46 16.04
N THR A 415 3.10 10.12 15.80
CA THR A 415 2.27 10.78 16.83
C THR A 415 1.57 9.77 17.76
N TRP A 416 1.34 8.55 17.28
CA TRP A 416 0.73 7.46 18.04
C TRP A 416 1.70 6.89 19.07
N ALA A 417 1.17 6.46 20.22
CA ALA A 417 2.01 5.83 21.24
C ALA A 417 2.54 4.48 20.74
N PRO A 418 3.83 4.15 20.99
CA PRO A 418 4.36 2.82 20.70
C PRO A 418 3.54 1.72 21.40
N SER A 419 3.27 0.62 20.70
CA SER A 419 2.53 -0.52 21.26
C SER A 419 2.80 -1.79 20.46
N SER A 420 2.77 -2.96 21.11
CA SER A 420 2.81 -4.26 20.45
C SER A 420 1.72 -4.43 19.38
N GLY A 421 2.02 -5.08 18.25
CA GLY A 421 1.03 -5.41 17.22
C GLY A 421 0.75 -4.27 16.21
N PHE A 422 1.59 -3.23 16.22
CA PHE A 422 1.43 -2.02 15.43
C PHE A 422 2.81 -1.52 14.98
N SER A 423 2.99 -1.32 13.67
CA SER A 423 4.22 -0.75 13.09
C SER A 423 3.91 0.50 12.29
N THR A 424 4.76 1.51 12.43
CA THR A 424 4.65 2.78 11.68
C THR A 424 5.79 2.99 10.69
N CYS A 425 6.84 2.16 10.76
CA CYS A 425 8.02 2.27 9.89
C CYS A 425 7.70 1.96 8.41
N SER A 426 6.67 1.19 8.12
CA SER A 426 6.27 0.81 6.75
C SER A 426 4.79 1.10 6.49
N PRO A 427 4.43 2.30 6.00
CA PRO A 427 3.04 2.61 5.67
C PRO A 427 2.48 1.70 4.59
N LEU A 428 1.27 1.22 4.79
CA LEU A 428 0.54 0.43 3.82
C LEU A 428 -0.34 1.30 2.94
N SER A 429 -0.54 0.87 1.70
CA SER A 429 -1.51 1.47 0.80
C SER A 429 -2.93 1.01 1.13
N TYR A 430 -3.88 1.94 1.08
CA TYR A 430 -5.32 1.66 1.04
C TYR A 430 -5.96 2.27 -0.21
N ALA A 431 -6.67 1.43 -0.97
CA ALA A 431 -7.25 1.77 -2.25
C ALA A 431 -8.59 2.48 -2.07
N ASP A 432 -8.53 3.80 -2.00
CA ASP A 432 -9.69 4.67 -1.95
C ASP A 432 -9.87 5.48 -3.25
N LYS A 433 -11.02 6.14 -3.35
CA LYS A 433 -11.52 6.87 -4.51
C LYS A 433 -10.82 8.23 -4.69
N LEU A 434 -11.11 8.86 -5.82
CA LEU A 434 -10.87 10.28 -6.03
C LEU A 434 -12.11 11.08 -5.64
N ARG A 435 -11.88 12.33 -5.20
CA ARG A 435 -12.91 13.34 -5.05
C ARG A 435 -12.86 14.28 -6.26
N LEU A 436 -13.86 14.14 -7.12
CA LEU A 436 -14.00 14.96 -8.31
C LEU A 436 -15.01 16.10 -8.04
N PRO A 437 -14.89 17.24 -8.75
CA PRO A 437 -15.84 18.36 -8.64
C PRO A 437 -17.30 17.99 -8.94
N THR A 438 -17.54 16.91 -9.67
CA THR A 438 -18.87 16.44 -10.09
C THR A 438 -19.35 15.19 -9.33
N SER A 439 -18.67 14.77 -8.27
CA SER A 439 -19.03 13.57 -7.51
C SER A 439 -20.44 13.71 -6.92
N SER A 440 -21.31 12.73 -7.15
CA SER A 440 -22.68 12.73 -6.62
C SER A 440 -22.68 12.36 -5.13
N PRO A 441 -23.65 12.85 -4.32
CA PRO A 441 -23.74 12.50 -2.91
C PRO A 441 -23.90 10.98 -2.73
N LYS A 442 -23.12 10.40 -1.80
CA LYS A 442 -23.09 8.94 -1.57
C LYS A 442 -24.40 8.47 -0.93
N PRO A 443 -24.92 7.28 -1.25
CA PRO A 443 -26.17 6.77 -0.68
C PRO A 443 -26.11 6.37 0.82
N ARG A 444 -24.93 6.39 1.47
CA ARG A 444 -24.71 5.91 2.86
C ARG A 444 -23.79 6.79 3.71
N GLN A 445 -23.26 7.87 3.15
CA GLN A 445 -22.76 8.96 3.98
C GLN A 445 -23.94 9.90 4.23
N PRO A 446 -23.95 10.61 5.37
CA PRO A 446 -24.88 11.71 5.48
C PRO A 446 -24.60 12.72 4.35
N PRO A 447 -25.58 13.55 3.96
CA PRO A 447 -25.41 14.55 2.90
C PRO A 447 -24.09 15.29 3.08
N SER A 448 -23.39 15.65 1.99
CA SER A 448 -22.00 16.11 2.02
C SER A 448 -21.68 17.15 3.10
N ASN A 449 -22.64 18.01 3.43
CA ASN A 449 -22.51 19.04 4.45
C ASN A 449 -22.78 18.59 5.90
N THR A 450 -23.01 17.30 6.15
CA THR A 450 -23.29 16.77 7.49
C THR A 450 -22.00 16.26 8.14
N ALA A 451 -21.69 16.80 9.32
CA ALA A 451 -20.55 16.36 10.10
C ALA A 451 -20.72 14.88 10.52
N HIS A 452 -19.63 14.13 10.44
CA HIS A 452 -19.62 12.72 10.80
C HIS A 452 -18.25 12.25 11.28
N ILE A 453 -18.25 11.05 11.85
CA ILE A 453 -17.05 10.28 12.21
C ILE A 453 -17.15 8.92 11.52
N ASP A 454 -16.06 8.49 10.88
CA ASP A 454 -15.95 7.21 10.17
C ASP A 454 -15.63 6.03 11.14
N ASN A 455 -15.40 4.84 10.56
CA ASN A 455 -14.89 3.64 11.23
C ASN A 455 -15.74 3.19 12.42
N GLY A 456 -17.02 2.96 12.17
CA GLY A 456 -17.96 2.44 13.14
C GLY A 456 -18.82 3.53 13.76
N SER A 457 -20.05 3.14 14.06
CA SER A 457 -21.07 3.99 14.62
C SER A 457 -21.56 3.37 15.92
N VAL A 458 -22.54 2.47 15.87
CA VAL A 458 -23.05 1.78 17.08
C VAL A 458 -21.99 0.91 17.75
N GLU A 459 -21.00 0.44 16.98
CA GLU A 459 -19.87 -0.36 17.44
C GLU A 459 -19.06 0.33 18.56
N ARG A 460 -19.17 1.66 18.68
CA ARG A 460 -18.50 2.46 19.72
C ARG A 460 -18.99 2.16 21.13
N TRP A 461 -20.22 1.68 21.27
CA TRP A 461 -20.80 1.28 22.56
C TRP A 461 -20.89 -0.24 22.73
N GLU A 462 -20.78 -1.01 21.65
CA GLU A 462 -20.99 -2.45 21.69
C GLU A 462 -19.78 -3.21 22.26
N PRO A 463 -20.00 -4.22 23.15
CA PRO A 463 -18.94 -5.04 23.72
C PRO A 463 -18.13 -5.80 22.67
N GLU A 464 -18.74 -6.19 21.56
CA GLU A 464 -18.07 -6.89 20.45
C GLU A 464 -17.35 -5.93 19.50
N GLY A 465 -17.64 -4.62 19.59
CA GLY A 465 -17.07 -3.59 18.73
C GLY A 465 -15.82 -2.96 19.33
N TYR A 466 -15.88 -1.67 19.65
CA TYR A 466 -14.81 -0.96 20.37
C TYR A 466 -14.74 -1.33 21.86
N GLY A 467 -15.82 -1.89 22.41
CA GLY A 467 -15.86 -2.41 23.77
C GLY A 467 -14.94 -3.62 23.99
N HIS A 468 -14.64 -4.39 22.95
CA HIS A 468 -13.92 -5.66 23.05
C HIS A 468 -12.53 -5.49 23.67
N ALA A 469 -11.84 -4.43 23.26
CA ALA A 469 -10.52 -4.07 23.76
C ALA A 469 -10.55 -2.85 24.70
N GLY A 470 -11.73 -2.39 25.10
CA GLY A 470 -11.89 -1.28 26.04
C GLY A 470 -11.45 0.08 25.50
N THR A 471 -11.57 0.33 24.19
CA THR A 471 -11.04 1.56 23.53
C THR A 471 -11.51 2.85 24.21
N TYR A 472 -12.78 2.87 24.65
CA TYR A 472 -13.41 4.03 25.30
C TYR A 472 -13.70 3.81 26.78
N HIS A 473 -13.01 2.86 27.42
CA HIS A 473 -13.29 2.46 28.79
C HIS A 473 -13.24 3.63 29.78
N HIS A 474 -12.19 4.46 29.74
CA HIS A 474 -12.04 5.63 30.62
C HIS A 474 -13.18 6.65 30.48
N ILE A 475 -13.68 6.85 29.25
CA ILE A 475 -14.82 7.75 29.00
C ILE A 475 -16.09 7.15 29.60
N LEU A 476 -16.39 5.89 29.30
CA LEU A 476 -17.59 5.18 29.75
C LEU A 476 -17.54 4.78 31.25
N THR A 477 -16.50 5.17 31.98
CA THR A 477 -16.37 5.02 33.43
C THR A 477 -16.31 6.35 34.18
N GLY A 478 -16.41 7.49 33.49
CA GLY A 478 -16.50 8.82 34.10
C GLY A 478 -15.15 9.50 34.38
N VAL A 479 -14.07 9.02 33.77
CA VAL A 479 -12.70 9.55 33.90
C VAL A 479 -12.10 9.86 32.52
N PHE A 480 -12.87 10.58 31.69
CA PHE A 480 -12.47 10.90 30.31
C PHE A 480 -11.11 11.59 30.21
N GLU A 481 -10.67 12.29 31.26
CA GLU A 481 -9.38 12.97 31.35
C GLU A 481 -8.20 12.00 31.17
N GLN A 482 -8.39 10.73 31.55
CA GLN A 482 -7.39 9.66 31.40
C GLN A 482 -7.43 8.96 30.03
N HIS A 483 -8.43 9.27 29.19
CA HIS A 483 -8.48 8.70 27.86
C HIS A 483 -7.38 9.30 26.98
N ASP A 484 -6.51 8.45 26.43
CA ASP A 484 -5.57 8.85 25.38
C ASP A 484 -6.13 8.42 24.01
N PRO A 485 -6.57 9.37 23.15
CA PRO A 485 -7.02 9.07 21.79
C PRO A 485 -5.95 8.35 20.95
N TRP A 486 -4.67 8.59 21.28
CA TRP A 486 -3.47 8.15 20.54
C TRP A 486 -2.93 6.78 20.98
N SER A 487 -3.67 6.05 21.80
CA SER A 487 -3.39 4.65 22.10
C SER A 487 -3.90 3.74 20.99
N SER A 488 -2.98 3.08 20.29
CA SER A 488 -3.26 2.13 19.20
C SER A 488 -3.69 0.76 19.71
N SER A 489 -3.23 0.33 20.88
CA SER A 489 -3.37 -1.04 21.38
C SER A 489 -4.80 -1.57 21.42
N ALA A 490 -5.78 -0.76 21.83
CA ALA A 490 -7.18 -1.15 21.84
C ALA A 490 -7.80 -1.09 20.44
N ARG A 491 -7.36 -0.14 19.60
CA ARG A 491 -7.89 0.07 18.25
C ARG A 491 -7.51 -1.05 17.29
N THR A 492 -6.31 -1.60 17.39
CA THR A 492 -5.86 -2.72 16.55
C THR A 492 -6.65 -4.01 16.80
N ARG A 493 -7.30 -4.13 17.98
CA ARG A 493 -8.15 -5.25 18.38
C ARG A 493 -9.65 -4.97 18.31
N ALA A 494 -10.05 -3.73 18.00
CA ALA A 494 -11.46 -3.36 17.90
C ALA A 494 -12.07 -3.88 16.60
N ALA A 495 -13.37 -4.17 16.62
CA ALA A 495 -14.14 -4.49 15.41
C ALA A 495 -15.04 -3.30 15.02
N PRO A 496 -14.57 -2.40 14.11
CA PRO A 496 -15.32 -1.20 13.75
C PRO A 496 -16.48 -1.44 12.77
N ASP A 497 -16.63 -2.65 12.22
CA ASP A 497 -17.69 -3.02 11.27
C ASP A 497 -18.35 -4.36 11.64
N LEU A 498 -19.19 -4.35 12.67
CA LEU A 498 -19.92 -5.54 13.10
C LEU A 498 -21.03 -5.95 12.12
N TYR A 499 -21.55 -4.99 11.35
CA TYR A 499 -22.73 -5.18 10.51
C TYR A 499 -22.42 -5.40 9.03
N ARG A 500 -21.14 -5.35 8.64
CA ARG A 500 -20.67 -5.61 7.27
C ARG A 500 -21.38 -4.74 6.24
N GLY A 501 -21.53 -3.46 6.57
CA GLY A 501 -22.21 -2.51 5.69
C GLY A 501 -21.38 -2.27 4.43
N ALA A 502 -21.93 -2.47 3.22
CA ALA A 502 -21.14 -2.17 2.00
C ALA A 502 -20.61 -0.72 2.01
N GLY A 503 -19.29 -0.55 1.83
CA GLY A 503 -18.56 0.71 1.99
C GLY A 503 -17.96 0.94 3.38
N SER A 504 -18.05 -0.03 4.30
CA SER A 504 -17.35 0.00 5.59
C SER A 504 -15.84 -0.17 5.39
N CYS A 505 -15.05 0.51 6.22
CA CYS A 505 -13.61 0.36 6.25
C CYS A 505 -13.24 -0.88 7.06
N SER A 506 -12.57 -1.85 6.44
CA SER A 506 -12.16 -3.10 7.10
C SER A 506 -10.74 -3.08 7.68
N ILE A 507 -10.08 -1.91 7.63
CA ILE A 507 -8.73 -1.70 8.16
C ILE A 507 -8.70 -0.66 9.28
N PHE A 508 -7.64 -0.72 10.09
CA PHE A 508 -7.28 0.37 11.00
C PHE A 508 -6.49 1.44 10.24
N ARG A 509 -7.07 2.65 10.16
CA ARG A 509 -6.41 3.86 9.65
C ARG A 509 -5.91 4.67 10.84
N ALA A 510 -4.58 4.82 10.95
CA ALA A 510 -3.98 5.70 11.96
C ALA A 510 -4.36 7.16 11.70
N PHE A 511 -4.45 7.54 10.42
CA PHE A 511 -5.09 8.76 9.99
C PHE A 511 -5.93 8.53 8.75
N ASN A 512 -7.07 9.19 8.69
CA ASN A 512 -7.66 9.55 7.41
C ASN A 512 -6.77 10.59 6.73
N GLY A 513 -6.81 10.70 5.41
CA GLY A 513 -5.97 11.66 4.71
C GLY A 513 -6.47 12.01 3.33
N LEU A 514 -6.09 13.21 2.89
CA LEU A 514 -6.43 13.73 1.57
C LEU A 514 -5.22 14.47 0.99
N LEU A 515 -4.76 14.04 -0.18
CA LEU A 515 -3.74 14.72 -0.97
C LEU A 515 -4.42 15.67 -1.95
N ALA A 516 -4.02 16.95 -1.94
CA ALA A 516 -4.48 17.92 -2.92
C ALA A 516 -3.69 17.75 -4.22
N LEU A 517 -4.31 17.21 -5.28
CA LEU A 517 -3.71 17.23 -6.62
C LEU A 517 -4.01 18.55 -7.35
N GLY A 518 -5.09 19.22 -6.95
CA GLY A 518 -5.47 20.59 -7.34
C GLY A 518 -6.18 21.32 -6.20
N GLY A 519 -6.37 22.64 -6.32
CA GLY A 519 -6.68 23.49 -5.16
C GLY A 519 -8.10 23.41 -4.56
N THR A 520 -9.12 23.03 -5.33
CA THR A 520 -10.52 23.32 -4.93
C THR A 520 -11.27 22.21 -4.17
N PRO A 521 -11.23 20.91 -4.53
CA PRO A 521 -11.98 19.90 -3.77
C PRO A 521 -11.40 19.59 -2.40
N ALA A 522 -10.08 19.71 -2.25
CA ALA A 522 -9.43 19.45 -0.97
C ALA A 522 -9.72 20.56 0.05
N SER A 523 -9.87 21.80 -0.43
CA SER A 523 -10.22 22.96 0.41
C SER A 523 -11.68 22.97 0.87
N ALA A 524 -12.53 22.07 0.38
CA ALA A 524 -13.92 21.91 0.85
C ALA A 524 -14.03 21.10 2.17
N LEU A 525 -12.94 20.50 2.63
CA LEU A 525 -12.91 19.78 3.90
C LEU A 525 -13.13 20.73 5.07
N ARG A 526 -14.13 20.44 5.89
CA ARG A 526 -14.36 21.09 7.17
C ARG A 526 -14.15 20.09 8.30
N VAL A 527 -13.56 20.55 9.39
CA VAL A 527 -13.18 19.74 10.55
C VAL A 527 -13.60 20.44 11.84
N CYS A 528 -13.75 19.69 12.91
CA CYS A 528 -14.01 20.21 14.25
C CYS A 528 -12.74 20.06 15.11
N PRO A 529 -11.81 21.04 15.09
CA PRO A 529 -10.49 20.95 15.74
C PRO A 529 -10.54 21.34 17.23
N LEU A 530 -11.62 20.96 17.93
CA LEU A 530 -11.66 20.96 19.38
C LEU A 530 -10.61 19.96 19.91
N ASP A 531 -10.25 20.05 21.19
CA ASP A 531 -9.52 18.95 21.84
C ASP A 531 -10.20 17.61 21.52
N LEU A 532 -9.46 16.74 20.83
CA LEU A 532 -9.93 15.48 20.27
C LEU A 532 -10.53 14.57 21.35
N ARG A 533 -9.95 14.58 22.55
CA ARG A 533 -10.43 13.79 23.69
C ARG A 533 -11.78 14.32 24.17
N LEU A 534 -11.96 15.63 24.24
CA LEU A 534 -13.23 16.24 24.66
C LEU A 534 -14.34 15.97 23.64
N ALA A 535 -14.07 16.17 22.34
CA ALA A 535 -15.04 15.91 21.29
C ALA A 535 -15.47 14.43 21.25
N THR A 536 -14.51 13.52 21.40
CA THR A 536 -14.77 12.06 21.46
C THR A 536 -15.59 11.70 22.70
N ALA A 537 -15.21 12.21 23.87
CA ALA A 537 -15.94 11.98 25.11
C ALA A 537 -17.37 12.49 25.03
N TYR A 538 -17.57 13.67 24.42
CA TYR A 538 -18.90 14.25 24.26
C TYR A 538 -19.79 13.37 23.40
N VAL A 539 -19.34 12.95 22.22
CA VAL A 539 -20.14 12.09 21.33
C VAL A 539 -20.51 10.77 22.01
N LEU A 540 -19.60 10.19 22.79
CA LEU A 540 -19.83 8.92 23.49
C LEU A 540 -20.76 9.04 24.69
N LEU A 541 -20.67 10.11 25.46
CA LEU A 541 -21.49 10.35 26.65
C LEU A 541 -22.87 10.92 26.30
N ARG A 542 -22.98 11.67 25.20
CA ARG A 542 -24.21 12.36 24.79
C ARG A 542 -25.47 11.49 24.81
N PRO A 543 -25.46 10.21 24.37
CA PRO A 543 -26.64 9.36 24.44
C PRO A 543 -27.21 9.11 25.85
N PHE A 544 -26.42 9.29 26.89
CA PHE A 544 -26.83 9.02 28.27
C PHE A 544 -27.52 10.21 28.95
N PHE A 545 -27.43 11.41 28.38
CA PHE A 545 -27.92 12.66 28.97
C PHE A 545 -29.06 13.28 28.17
N GLY A 546 -30.03 13.90 28.86
CA GLY A 546 -31.16 14.58 28.23
C GLY A 546 -30.81 15.99 27.72
N ASP A 547 -31.66 16.54 26.84
CA ASP A 547 -31.52 17.91 26.32
C ASP A 547 -31.84 19.02 27.32
N GLY A 548 -32.54 18.68 28.42
CA GLY A 548 -33.04 19.65 29.40
C GLY A 548 -32.00 20.06 30.44
N ASP A 549 -32.14 19.51 31.64
CA ASP A 549 -31.30 19.79 32.81
C ASP A 549 -29.91 19.13 32.76
N GLY A 550 -29.55 18.51 31.63
CA GLY A 550 -28.31 17.74 31.49
C GLY A 550 -28.26 16.51 32.40
N SER A 551 -29.40 16.05 32.93
CA SER A 551 -29.46 14.88 33.80
C SER A 551 -29.35 13.58 33.01
N LEU A 552 -28.93 12.53 33.72
CA LEU A 552 -28.86 11.18 33.19
C LEU A 552 -30.28 10.67 32.87
N VAL A 553 -30.48 10.20 31.64
CA VAL A 553 -31.79 9.71 31.18
C VAL A 553 -32.13 8.39 31.88
N ARG A 554 -33.23 8.38 32.65
CA ARG A 554 -33.74 7.18 33.34
C ARG A 554 -35.24 6.96 33.04
N PRO A 555 -35.65 5.77 32.58
CA PRO A 555 -34.80 4.67 32.11
C PRO A 555 -34.07 5.03 30.79
N PRO A 556 -32.91 4.40 30.48
CA PRO A 556 -32.21 4.64 29.23
C PRO A 556 -33.09 4.34 28.01
N THR A 557 -33.04 5.22 27.01
CA THR A 557 -33.70 5.03 25.71
C THR A 557 -32.79 4.33 24.72
N ALA A 558 -33.34 3.76 23.64
CA ALA A 558 -32.58 3.17 22.54
C ALA A 558 -32.00 4.24 21.56
N LEU A 559 -31.92 5.50 21.98
CA LEU A 559 -31.31 6.58 21.21
C LEU A 559 -29.79 6.61 21.43
N LEU A 560 -29.06 6.62 20.32
CA LEU A 560 -27.61 6.81 20.24
C LEU A 560 -27.24 8.03 19.35
N HIS A 561 -28.12 9.03 19.26
CA HIS A 561 -27.89 10.33 18.62
C HIS A 561 -27.00 10.31 17.36
N GLY A 562 -27.59 9.97 16.21
CA GLY A 562 -26.88 9.92 14.94
C GLY A 562 -26.14 8.60 14.67
N ALA A 563 -26.09 7.68 15.66
CA ALA A 563 -25.52 6.37 15.45
C ALA A 563 -26.50 5.40 14.79
N LEU A 564 -26.07 4.70 13.73
CA LEU A 564 -26.86 3.68 13.03
C LEU A 564 -25.97 2.51 12.59
N PRO A 565 -26.44 1.25 12.69
CA PRO A 565 -25.71 0.10 12.16
C PRO A 565 -25.41 0.25 10.67
N SER A 566 -24.16 0.00 10.25
CA SER A 566 -23.67 0.12 8.86
C SER A 566 -23.53 1.54 8.29
N TYR A 567 -23.65 2.60 9.10
CA TYR A 567 -23.44 4.00 8.68
C TYR A 567 -22.28 4.63 9.46
N ALA A 568 -21.81 5.77 8.96
CA ALA A 568 -20.95 6.66 9.74
C ALA A 568 -21.73 7.26 10.92
N GLN A 569 -21.04 7.62 11.99
CA GLN A 569 -21.63 8.35 13.12
C GLN A 569 -22.00 9.76 12.66
N ALA A 570 -23.29 10.07 12.52
CA ALA A 570 -23.72 11.41 12.16
C ALA A 570 -23.64 12.34 13.38
N VAL A 571 -23.17 13.57 13.14
CA VAL A 571 -23.06 14.63 14.15
C VAL A 571 -23.79 15.86 13.60
N ALA A 572 -24.89 16.22 14.26
CA ALA A 572 -25.76 17.32 13.84
C ALA A 572 -26.01 18.30 14.99
N PRO A 573 -26.20 19.61 14.73
CA PRO A 573 -26.47 20.60 15.78
C PRO A 573 -27.69 20.24 16.65
N ALA A 574 -28.75 19.69 16.04
CA ALA A 574 -29.96 19.29 16.75
C ALA A 574 -29.73 18.16 17.76
N TRP A 575 -28.74 17.29 17.55
CA TRP A 575 -28.47 16.15 18.43
C TRP A 575 -27.25 16.40 19.33
N HIS A 576 -26.39 17.33 18.93
CA HIS A 576 -25.12 17.64 19.57
C HIS A 576 -24.96 19.16 19.80
N PRO A 577 -25.91 19.81 20.50
CA PRO A 577 -25.96 21.27 20.57
C PRO A 577 -24.71 21.87 21.22
N HIS A 578 -24.15 21.21 22.24
CA HIS A 578 -22.97 21.69 22.96
C HIS A 578 -21.69 21.67 22.14
N LEU A 579 -21.64 21.00 20.98
CA LEU A 579 -20.48 21.12 20.08
C LEU A 579 -20.46 22.46 19.33
N GLU A 580 -21.58 23.19 19.31
CA GLU A 580 -21.74 24.46 18.61
C GLU A 580 -21.16 24.43 17.18
N LEU A 581 -21.54 23.41 16.40
CA LEU A 581 -20.93 23.11 15.08
C LEU A 581 -20.91 24.30 14.11
N ALA A 582 -21.85 25.25 14.24
CA ALA A 582 -21.84 26.49 13.45
C ALA A 582 -20.58 27.34 13.67
N ARG A 583 -19.96 27.23 14.84
CA ARG A 583 -18.76 27.96 15.26
C ARG A 583 -17.49 27.09 15.25
N THR A 584 -17.64 25.79 15.48
CA THR A 584 -16.49 24.88 15.65
C THR A 584 -16.16 24.06 14.40
N LEU A 585 -17.09 23.90 13.46
CA LEU A 585 -16.85 23.20 12.20
C LEU A 585 -16.22 24.16 11.19
N VAL A 586 -14.90 24.29 11.25
CA VAL A 586 -14.10 25.26 10.48
C VAL A 586 -13.53 24.63 9.21
N GLY A 587 -13.24 25.45 8.19
CA GLY A 587 -12.52 24.98 7.01
C GLY A 587 -11.06 24.68 7.34
N VAL A 588 -10.46 23.69 6.70
CA VAL A 588 -9.00 23.53 6.75
C VAL A 588 -8.32 24.73 6.08
N PRO A 589 -7.08 25.09 6.47
CA PRO A 589 -6.31 26.10 5.76
C PRO A 589 -6.29 25.81 4.25
N ARG A 590 -6.41 26.84 3.41
CA ARG A 590 -6.44 26.70 1.94
C ARG A 590 -5.28 25.81 1.48
N LEU A 591 -5.60 24.73 0.79
CA LEU A 591 -4.61 23.74 0.34
C LEU A 591 -4.10 24.07 -1.07
N GLU A 592 -2.80 23.98 -1.25
CA GLU A 592 -2.13 24.08 -2.55
C GLU A 592 -1.90 22.68 -3.14
N PRO A 593 -1.76 22.55 -4.48
CA PRO A 593 -1.41 21.27 -5.09
C PRO A 593 -0.11 20.72 -4.49
N GLY A 594 -0.18 19.51 -3.96
CA GLY A 594 0.90 18.80 -3.29
C GLY A 594 0.83 18.81 -1.77
N ASP A 595 -0.07 19.59 -1.17
CA ASP A 595 -0.32 19.57 0.26
C ASP A 595 -1.09 18.31 0.68
N TYR A 596 -0.79 17.82 1.88
CA TYR A 596 -1.39 16.63 2.46
C TYR A 596 -2.03 16.95 3.80
N VAL A 597 -3.34 16.74 3.92
CA VAL A 597 -4.07 16.89 5.19
C VAL A 597 -4.33 15.52 5.79
N VAL A 598 -4.14 15.41 7.11
CA VAL A 598 -4.40 14.19 7.88
C VAL A 598 -5.33 14.52 9.05
N TRP A 599 -6.25 13.60 9.36
CA TRP A 599 -7.08 13.72 10.55
C TRP A 599 -7.29 12.36 11.22
N HIS A 600 -7.36 12.40 12.54
CA HIS A 600 -7.49 11.25 13.40
C HIS A 600 -8.82 10.51 13.13
N PRO A 601 -8.88 9.17 13.26
CA PRO A 601 -10.09 8.38 12.97
C PRO A 601 -11.34 8.77 13.77
N ASP A 602 -11.18 9.41 14.94
CA ASP A 602 -12.29 9.93 15.75
C ASP A 602 -12.61 11.42 15.50
N ALA A 603 -11.88 12.09 14.60
CA ALA A 603 -12.13 13.52 14.32
C ALA A 603 -13.42 13.72 13.51
N ILE A 604 -14.24 14.67 13.97
CA ILE A 604 -15.49 15.07 13.33
C ILE A 604 -15.17 15.93 12.09
N HIS A 605 -15.73 15.55 10.95
CA HIS A 605 -15.47 16.25 9.68
C HIS A 605 -16.66 16.17 8.71
N CYS A 606 -16.68 17.05 7.71
CA CYS A 606 -17.57 16.97 6.55
C CYS A 606 -16.92 17.61 5.31
N PHE A 607 -17.57 17.50 4.16
CA PHE A 607 -17.16 18.20 2.95
C PHE A 607 -18.25 19.17 2.51
N ASP A 608 -17.95 20.45 2.50
CA ASP A 608 -18.92 21.44 2.03
C ASP A 608 -18.90 21.54 0.51
N ASP A 609 -19.81 20.83 -0.16
CA ASP A 609 -19.88 20.85 -1.63
C ASP A 609 -20.32 22.22 -2.17
N SER A 610 -20.94 23.06 -1.33
CA SER A 610 -21.41 24.38 -1.76
C SER A 610 -20.27 25.36 -2.07
N VAL A 611 -19.06 25.08 -1.58
CA VAL A 611 -17.87 25.90 -1.84
C VAL A 611 -17.05 25.43 -3.05
N LEU A 612 -17.46 24.36 -3.73
CA LEU A 612 -16.79 23.88 -4.94
C LEU A 612 -17.16 24.78 -6.14
N PRO A 613 -16.18 25.26 -6.94
CA PRO A 613 -16.51 25.89 -8.21
C PRO A 613 -17.19 24.89 -9.15
N GLY A 614 -18.03 25.39 -10.06
CA GLY A 614 -18.64 24.57 -11.11
C GLY A 614 -17.59 23.83 -11.95
N ALA A 615 -17.99 22.69 -12.54
CA ALA A 615 -17.11 21.88 -13.39
C ALA A 615 -16.52 22.74 -14.53
N GLY A 616 -15.20 22.97 -14.49
CA GLY A 616 -14.48 23.79 -15.47
C GLY A 616 -12.97 23.58 -15.40
N PRO A 617 -12.20 24.14 -16.36
CA PRO A 617 -10.74 24.07 -16.36
C PRO A 617 -10.18 24.66 -15.06
N GLY A 618 -9.40 23.89 -14.31
CA GLY A 618 -8.88 24.29 -12.99
C GLY A 618 -9.69 23.80 -11.79
N ALA A 619 -10.74 23.01 -12.00
CA ALA A 619 -11.39 22.29 -10.91
C ALA A 619 -10.44 21.21 -10.39
N GLY A 620 -9.98 21.35 -9.15
CA GLY A 620 -8.95 20.48 -8.59
C GLY A 620 -9.41 19.03 -8.45
N VAL A 621 -8.50 18.14 -8.07
CA VAL A 621 -8.81 16.75 -7.67
C VAL A 621 -8.28 16.55 -6.25
N GLY A 622 -9.12 16.02 -5.37
CA GLY A 622 -8.70 15.51 -4.07
C GLY A 622 -8.50 14.01 -4.15
N MET A 623 -7.41 13.49 -3.61
CA MET A 623 -7.16 12.04 -3.55
C MET A 623 -7.25 11.56 -2.11
N TYR A 624 -8.20 10.68 -1.81
CA TYR A 624 -8.26 10.02 -0.50
C TYR A 624 -7.04 9.10 -0.35
N LEU A 625 -6.24 9.37 0.68
CA LEU A 625 -4.96 8.73 0.91
C LEU A 625 -4.69 8.66 2.42
N PRO A 626 -5.26 7.68 3.14
CA PRO A 626 -5.05 7.55 4.57
C PRO A 626 -3.62 7.10 4.91
N ALA A 627 -3.17 7.38 6.13
CA ALA A 627 -1.94 6.82 6.67
C ALA A 627 -2.28 5.52 7.41
N VAL A 628 -1.75 4.40 6.92
CA VAL A 628 -2.12 3.06 7.37
C VAL A 628 -0.89 2.34 7.93
N PRO A 629 -0.91 1.93 9.21
CA PRO A 629 0.19 1.18 9.83
C PRO A 629 0.17 -0.29 9.40
N VAL A 630 1.28 -1.01 9.62
CA VAL A 630 1.26 -2.48 9.53
C VAL A 630 0.63 -3.05 10.80
N THR A 631 -0.39 -3.87 10.60
CA THR A 631 -1.06 -4.69 11.62
C THR A 631 -1.50 -5.99 10.96
N GLN A 632 -1.86 -7.00 11.76
CA GLN A 632 -2.36 -8.27 11.21
C GLN A 632 -3.59 -8.06 10.31
N THR A 633 -4.57 -7.30 10.78
CA THR A 633 -5.79 -6.98 10.04
C THR A 633 -5.49 -6.22 8.74
N ASN A 634 -4.55 -5.27 8.79
CA ASN A 634 -4.20 -4.47 7.62
C ASN A 634 -3.41 -5.30 6.59
N ALA A 635 -2.54 -6.23 7.02
CA ALA A 635 -1.84 -7.16 6.14
C ALA A 635 -2.82 -8.11 5.41
N LEU A 636 -3.82 -8.64 6.12
CA LEU A 636 -4.89 -9.46 5.54
C LEU A 636 -5.72 -8.69 4.50
N TYR A 637 -5.98 -7.41 4.75
CA TYR A 637 -6.60 -6.53 3.76
C TYR A 637 -5.69 -6.32 2.54
N LEU A 638 -4.41 -6.04 2.76
CA LEU A 638 -3.44 -5.78 1.70
C LEU A 638 -3.29 -6.97 0.74
N CYS A 639 -3.40 -8.22 1.23
CA CYS A 639 -3.52 -9.41 0.39
C CYS A 639 -4.65 -9.31 -0.64
N ARG A 640 -5.85 -8.93 -0.17
CA ARG A 640 -7.04 -8.78 -1.03
C ARG A 640 -6.90 -7.59 -1.97
N GLN A 641 -6.35 -6.48 -1.48
CA GLN A 641 -6.09 -5.29 -2.28
C GLN A 641 -5.09 -5.57 -3.41
N ARG A 642 -3.98 -6.26 -3.12
CA ARG A 642 -2.96 -6.63 -4.12
C ARG A 642 -3.59 -7.42 -5.26
N LYS A 643 -4.45 -8.39 -4.94
CA LYS A 643 -5.20 -9.15 -5.95
C LYS A 643 -6.11 -8.24 -6.78
N ALA A 644 -6.86 -7.35 -6.12
CA ALA A 644 -7.73 -6.39 -6.80
C ALA A 644 -6.94 -5.46 -7.73
N PHE A 645 -5.81 -4.94 -7.27
CA PHE A 645 -4.88 -4.15 -8.05
C PHE A 645 -4.37 -4.91 -9.28
N LEU A 646 -3.86 -6.13 -9.13
CA LEU A 646 -3.36 -6.90 -10.29
C LEU A 646 -4.46 -7.16 -11.32
N MET A 647 -5.68 -7.43 -10.86
CA MET A 647 -6.83 -7.69 -11.73
C MET A 647 -7.55 -6.44 -12.25
N GLY A 648 -7.24 -5.25 -11.74
CA GLY A 648 -7.96 -4.00 -12.05
C GLY A 648 -9.37 -3.93 -11.45
N GLN A 649 -9.66 -4.76 -10.45
CA GLN A 649 -10.94 -4.75 -9.74
C GLN A 649 -10.99 -3.60 -8.73
N MET A 650 -12.18 -3.24 -8.28
CA MET A 650 -12.35 -2.21 -7.25
C MET A 650 -11.62 -2.56 -5.95
N GLY A 651 -11.28 -1.55 -5.14
CA GLY A 651 -10.72 -1.77 -3.80
C GLY A 651 -11.61 -2.70 -2.97
N PRO A 652 -11.05 -3.60 -2.13
CA PRO A 652 -11.82 -4.65 -1.47
C PRO A 652 -13.06 -4.14 -0.72
N ASP A 653 -13.00 -3.02 -0.01
CA ASP A 653 -14.13 -2.52 0.80
C ASP A 653 -15.28 -1.91 -0.04
N PHE A 654 -15.09 -1.77 -1.35
CA PHE A 654 -16.06 -1.18 -2.27
C PHE A 654 -16.80 -2.25 -3.07
N PHE A 655 -17.51 -3.14 -2.38
CA PHE A 655 -18.33 -4.17 -3.00
C PHE A 655 -19.65 -3.60 -3.56
N GLY A 656 -20.08 -4.06 -4.76
CA GLY A 656 -21.47 -3.91 -5.22
C GLY A 656 -21.76 -2.95 -6.38
N GLY A 657 -20.79 -2.55 -7.22
CA GLY A 657 -21.13 -1.71 -8.38
C GLY A 657 -20.03 -1.43 -9.39
N GLY A 658 -19.63 -2.43 -10.19
CA GLY A 658 -18.88 -2.21 -11.43
C GLY A 658 -17.82 -3.26 -11.73
N ARG A 659 -17.27 -3.21 -12.96
CA ARG A 659 -16.09 -4.00 -13.35
C ARG A 659 -14.78 -3.39 -12.84
N GLY A 660 -14.83 -2.26 -12.11
CA GLY A 660 -13.63 -1.47 -11.80
C GLY A 660 -12.94 -1.02 -13.07
N GLU A 661 -11.62 -1.04 -13.07
CA GLU A 661 -10.74 -0.63 -14.17
C GLU A 661 -10.22 -1.83 -14.98
N THR A 662 -10.88 -3.00 -14.92
CA THR A 662 -10.44 -4.25 -15.58
C THR A 662 -10.25 -4.12 -17.09
N CYS A 663 -10.96 -3.19 -17.72
CA CYS A 663 -10.95 -2.97 -19.17
C CYS A 663 -10.31 -1.63 -19.56
N HIS A 664 -9.74 -0.89 -18.61
CA HIS A 664 -9.17 0.43 -18.90
C HIS A 664 -7.83 0.29 -19.62
N ALA A 665 -7.69 1.00 -20.73
CA ALA A 665 -6.41 1.15 -21.42
C ALA A 665 -5.49 2.09 -20.64
N GLY A 666 -4.19 1.79 -20.62
CA GLY A 666 -3.20 2.61 -19.91
C GLY A 666 -3.28 2.55 -18.39
N ARG A 667 -3.95 1.52 -17.83
CA ARG A 667 -3.98 1.30 -16.37
C ARG A 667 -2.57 0.98 -15.86
N PRO A 668 -2.03 1.72 -14.88
CA PRO A 668 -0.74 1.43 -14.28
C PRO A 668 -0.67 0.02 -13.66
N GLY A 669 0.50 -0.60 -13.79
CA GLY A 669 0.82 -1.93 -13.27
C GLY A 669 1.96 -1.89 -12.23
N VAL A 670 2.54 -3.07 -11.97
CA VAL A 670 3.63 -3.23 -10.99
C VAL A 670 4.87 -2.42 -11.39
N GLY A 671 5.13 -2.28 -12.70
CA GLY A 671 6.23 -1.45 -13.21
C GLY A 671 6.11 0.01 -12.78
N ASP A 672 4.91 0.60 -12.88
CA ASP A 672 4.64 1.98 -12.49
C ASP A 672 4.77 2.19 -10.97
N VAL A 673 4.39 1.20 -10.16
CA VAL A 673 4.62 1.24 -8.70
C VAL A 673 6.13 1.30 -8.40
N SER A 674 6.90 0.45 -9.07
CA SER A 674 8.36 0.39 -8.92
C SER A 674 9.03 1.68 -9.39
N GLU A 675 8.58 2.26 -10.51
CA GLU A 675 9.11 3.53 -11.01
C GLU A 675 8.78 4.71 -10.08
N ALA A 676 7.57 4.72 -9.49
CA ALA A 676 7.14 5.78 -8.59
C ALA A 676 7.83 5.74 -7.22
N GLY A 677 8.08 4.54 -6.68
CA GLY A 677 8.46 4.35 -5.27
C GLY A 677 9.58 3.37 -4.97
N GLY A 678 10.11 2.66 -5.97
CA GLY A 678 11.10 1.61 -5.77
C GLY A 678 10.60 0.49 -4.84
N GLU A 679 11.49 -0.04 -4.00
CA GLU A 679 11.16 -1.12 -3.06
C GLU A 679 10.14 -0.70 -2.01
N ASP A 680 10.24 0.52 -1.47
CA ASP A 680 9.29 1.06 -0.50
C ASP A 680 7.87 1.16 -1.09
N GLY A 681 7.74 1.63 -2.33
CA GLY A 681 6.47 1.66 -3.03
C GLY A 681 5.89 0.26 -3.27
N LEU A 682 6.75 -0.71 -3.62
CA LEU A 682 6.33 -2.11 -3.79
C LEU A 682 5.89 -2.73 -2.46
N ARG A 683 6.61 -2.48 -1.36
CA ARG A 683 6.24 -2.94 0.01
C ARG A 683 4.91 -2.36 0.45
N ALA A 684 4.71 -1.04 0.30
CA ALA A 684 3.46 -0.36 0.63
C ALA A 684 2.25 -0.96 -0.12
N MET A 685 2.45 -1.44 -1.34
CA MET A 685 1.43 -2.10 -2.16
C MET A 685 1.34 -3.63 -1.95
N GLY A 686 2.14 -4.21 -1.06
CA GLY A 686 2.20 -5.64 -0.76
C GLY A 686 2.84 -6.49 -1.87
N LEU A 687 3.58 -5.87 -2.78
CA LEU A 687 4.23 -6.50 -3.94
C LEU A 687 5.66 -6.99 -3.63
N LEU A 688 6.22 -6.58 -2.50
CA LEU A 688 7.52 -7.02 -1.99
C LEU A 688 7.42 -7.25 -0.47
N PRO A 689 8.14 -8.22 0.11
CA PRO A 689 8.25 -8.38 1.57
C PRO A 689 8.82 -7.13 2.24
N PHE A 690 8.33 -6.84 3.44
CA PHE A 690 8.89 -5.83 4.34
C PHE A 690 10.31 -6.21 4.75
N ASP A 691 11.16 -5.21 4.92
CA ASP A 691 12.48 -5.38 5.50
C ASP A 691 12.37 -5.37 7.02
N GLU A 692 12.56 -6.53 7.63
CA GLU A 692 12.50 -6.70 9.08
C GLU A 692 13.62 -5.97 9.82
N GLU A 693 14.71 -5.62 9.12
CA GLU A 693 15.82 -4.84 9.70
C GLU A 693 15.52 -3.34 9.78
N GLU A 694 14.46 -2.85 9.12
CA GLU A 694 13.98 -1.47 9.25
C GLU A 694 13.16 -1.24 10.53
N ALA A 695 12.85 -2.31 11.29
CA ALA A 695 12.13 -2.22 12.55
C ALA A 695 12.94 -1.47 13.63
N GLY A 696 12.27 -0.58 14.36
CA GLY A 696 12.88 0.16 15.47
C GLY A 696 13.10 -0.68 16.73
N ASP A 697 12.32 -1.74 16.91
CA ASP A 697 12.39 -2.67 18.04
C ASP A 697 11.91 -4.09 17.67
N ASP A 698 12.03 -5.02 18.61
CA ASP A 698 11.67 -6.43 18.41
C ASP A 698 10.16 -6.66 18.21
N ASP A 699 9.32 -5.82 18.82
CA ASP A 699 7.86 -5.90 18.66
C ASP A 699 7.47 -5.48 17.23
N GLU A 700 8.06 -4.40 16.73
CA GLU A 700 7.87 -3.94 15.36
C GLU A 700 8.40 -4.97 14.35
N ARG A 701 9.57 -5.58 14.62
CA ARG A 701 10.13 -6.66 13.80
C ARG A 701 9.17 -7.85 13.72
N ALA A 702 8.60 -8.27 14.84
CA ALA A 702 7.63 -9.36 14.88
C ALA A 702 6.35 -9.04 14.07
N VAL A 703 5.91 -7.77 14.07
CA VAL A 703 4.76 -7.33 13.25
C VAL A 703 5.08 -7.38 11.76
N LEU A 704 6.29 -6.98 11.36
CA LEU A 704 6.72 -7.06 9.96
C LEU A 704 6.86 -8.52 9.49
N ALA A 705 7.46 -9.39 10.31
CA ALA A 705 7.58 -10.83 10.03
C ALA A 705 6.20 -11.49 9.86
N MET A 706 5.28 -11.24 10.79
CA MET A 706 3.89 -11.73 10.68
C MET A 706 3.19 -11.22 9.43
N ALA A 707 3.39 -9.94 9.06
CA ALA A 707 2.83 -9.40 7.83
C ALA A 707 3.44 -10.06 6.57
N ASN A 708 4.74 -10.37 6.61
CA ASN A 708 5.44 -11.11 5.56
C ASN A 708 4.89 -12.53 5.39
N GLU A 709 4.65 -13.26 6.47
CA GLU A 709 4.00 -14.59 6.45
C GLU A 709 2.61 -14.53 5.81
N ILE A 710 1.81 -13.50 6.15
CA ILE A 710 0.48 -13.31 5.58
C ILE A 710 0.53 -12.99 4.08
N LEU A 711 1.43 -12.09 3.67
CA LEU A 711 1.51 -11.61 2.29
C LEU A 711 2.24 -12.58 1.36
N PHE A 712 3.17 -13.38 1.88
CA PHE A 712 4.09 -14.22 1.13
C PHE A 712 4.29 -15.60 1.78
N PRO A 713 3.23 -16.37 2.06
CA PRO A 713 3.33 -17.62 2.82
C PRO A 713 4.35 -18.61 2.25
N GLY A 714 4.40 -18.77 0.92
CA GLY A 714 5.37 -19.65 0.26
C GLY A 714 6.85 -19.23 0.33
N LEU A 715 7.18 -18.08 0.93
CA LEU A 715 8.55 -17.68 1.27
C LEU A 715 8.91 -17.96 2.73
N TYR A 716 7.92 -18.24 3.60
CA TYR A 716 8.05 -18.30 5.06
C TYR A 716 7.52 -19.60 5.68
N ASP A 717 7.00 -20.56 4.89
CA ASP A 717 6.46 -21.86 5.35
C ASP A 717 7.52 -22.89 5.83
N ASP A 718 8.82 -22.57 5.84
CA ASP A 718 9.93 -23.49 6.19
C ASP A 718 10.56 -23.28 7.59
N TRP A 719 9.82 -22.72 8.57
CA TRP A 719 10.28 -22.57 9.96
C TRP A 719 9.62 -23.54 10.95
#